data_AF-A0A1V5ZTT3-F1
#
_entry.id   AF-A0A1V5ZTT3-F1
#
_cell.length_a   1.000
_cell.length_b   1.000
_cell.length_c   1.000
_cell.angle_alpha   90.00
_cell.angle_beta   90.00
_cell.angle_gamma   90.00
#
_symmetry.space_group_name_H-M   'P 1'
#
loop_
_entity.id
_entity.type
_entity.pdbx_description
1 polymer ?
#
loop_
_entity_poly.entity_id
_entity_poly.type
_entity_poly.pdbx_seq_one_letter_code
_entity_poly.pdbx_strand_id
1 'polypeptide(L)'
;MRKYCLIALVMLSCAGWWTEYGTAQTPEAPAPAVSKTVELLKAGQEPVRIVCLGDSVTGVYYHTGGRRAYTNMLAIALERLYPAAQVDAFNAGISGHTTLDGLKRLEADVLARKPHLVTVMFGLNDMTRVPLEAFEANLSTIIFRCRSIGAEVLLCTPNSVTDTPERPIVKLIEYTAGIHRVSEREQAPVADCYAAFEVVRAKDPLAWQRMMSDEIHPNMVGHKYIAETIAAAVSGRSVSLDDVGPPQPSLPRTLALLKEGKPVRVLAMPPYDGFAAATLRTVVPEARVEMTSWPVEGMTLPQLEESAKMVRELKPDLVVVAIPADAKADSQDQFLHAYTWVLNNALSFGYQEWDCMAVVPSVTTPALEGDALERDRLARALIWAQDIGMVERNEGDTRAPEELLAPWFRAQLAGASNTVLDAGDRTQLFMDSRFIAESKNITVQINPPAKAGVAILPDKAWESGDIGFCVSVVQHEGEYKMWYLARDTANNYCQCFARSQDGRTWEKPELGLIEYQGVKNNNIVLTGAMETTVFLDPVAPPEQRFKAVSAMYWPDPQKAGLYLWTSPDGLNWTQSPVRVFPLLPDTANQAFYDTRLKKYVANIRVWDPLRKIGRVEMDNILEPWPHVPLEKPYYIWGDDKIPVSSREVPIVLGCDEKDPPNTDLYNAACIQYPWADDAYFMFPSLYRHFPEPPVGKFGNDGYLDIHLAVSRDGVTWTRPSRRPYVPLGLEDALDASQAYMGVGIVRSGDALYQYYGGYKSTHGETGVQGIGSIQRVEQRPDGFMYVEAPQEGGTFTTPALVFSGRRLLLNLDGSAGGTGKVALLDGDGNEIAGHTLAECDVLGANSLARKVVWKGVSDVSGWAGKPVRLRFELKAMKLFSFRFAA
;
A
#
# COMPACT_ATOMS: atom_id res chain seq x y z
N MET A 1 -5.39 -68.58 -22.75
CA MET A 1 -4.14 -68.32 -23.51
C MET A 1 -3.42 -67.18 -22.81
N ARG A 2 -2.45 -67.49 -21.92
CA ARG A 2 -1.00 -67.19 -22.08
C ARG A 2 -0.78 -65.72 -22.51
N LYS A 3 -0.20 -64.79 -21.74
CA LYS A 3 0.84 -64.77 -20.67
C LYS A 3 0.47 -63.58 -19.76
N TYR A 4 0.54 -63.62 -18.43
CA TYR A 4 1.72 -63.76 -17.59
C TYR A 4 1.33 -64.39 -16.24
N CYS A 5 2.14 -65.33 -15.80
CA CYS A 5 2.02 -66.11 -14.58
C CYS A 5 3.43 -66.19 -13.96
N LEU A 6 3.47 -66.30 -12.62
CA LEU A 6 4.62 -66.54 -11.74
C LEU A 6 5.50 -65.31 -11.39
N ILE A 7 5.89 -65.05 -10.13
CA ILE A 7 5.63 -65.70 -8.84
C ILE A 7 6.10 -64.74 -7.73
N ALA A 8 5.34 -64.71 -6.63
CA ALA A 8 5.81 -64.28 -5.32
C ALA A 8 6.41 -65.50 -4.58
N LEU A 9 7.45 -65.26 -3.77
CA LEU A 9 8.05 -66.09 -2.69
C LEU A 9 9.53 -66.46 -2.91
N VAL A 10 10.43 -65.69 -2.29
CA VAL A 10 11.46 -66.25 -1.39
C VAL A 10 11.55 -65.34 -0.17
N MET A 11 11.11 -65.87 0.97
CA MET A 11 11.33 -65.29 2.29
C MET A 11 12.78 -65.55 2.76
N LEU A 12 13.28 -64.60 3.55
CA LEU A 12 14.18 -64.79 4.70
C LEU A 12 15.53 -65.49 4.45
N SER A 13 16.56 -64.67 4.26
CA SER A 13 17.87 -64.95 4.85
C SER A 13 18.55 -63.64 5.26
N CYS A 14 18.94 -63.61 6.53
CA CYS A 14 20.02 -62.80 7.11
C CYS A 14 19.65 -61.37 7.54
N ALA A 15 19.43 -61.27 8.84
CA ALA A 15 19.61 -60.09 9.65
C ALA A 15 20.98 -59.43 9.41
N GLY A 16 20.96 -58.11 9.38
CA GLY A 16 22.13 -57.24 9.36
C GLY A 16 21.87 -56.06 8.45
N TRP A 17 22.10 -54.85 8.96
CA TRP A 17 22.01 -53.55 8.29
C TRP A 17 20.67 -52.82 8.48
N TRP A 18 20.40 -52.46 9.74
CA TRP A 18 19.69 -51.22 10.06
C TRP A 18 20.74 -50.21 10.52
N THR A 19 21.17 -49.31 9.62
CA THR A 19 21.69 -47.97 9.94
C THR A 19 21.93 -47.20 8.65
N GLU A 20 21.44 -45.96 8.63
CA GLU A 20 21.75 -44.86 7.68
C GLU A 20 21.24 -44.98 6.24
N TYR A 21 19.99 -44.55 6.02
CA TYR A 21 19.67 -43.71 4.86
C TYR A 21 18.83 -42.53 5.33
N GLY A 22 19.47 -41.37 5.33
CA GLY A 22 18.92 -40.11 5.80
C GLY A 22 17.67 -39.70 5.04
N THR A 23 16.76 -39.09 5.78
CA THR A 23 15.71 -38.22 5.26
C THR A 23 16.30 -37.28 4.22
N ALA A 24 15.76 -37.29 3.00
CA ALA A 24 16.03 -36.25 2.03
C ALA A 24 15.61 -34.91 2.64
N GLN A 25 16.60 -34.17 3.13
CA GLN A 25 16.43 -32.78 3.52
C GLN A 25 15.94 -32.02 2.29
N THR A 26 14.82 -31.32 2.43
CA THR A 26 14.53 -30.12 1.64
C THR A 26 15.83 -29.33 1.47
N PRO A 27 16.18 -28.81 0.29
CA PRO A 27 17.36 -27.97 0.17
C PRO A 27 17.19 -26.82 1.16
N GLU A 28 18.03 -26.78 2.20
CA GLU A 28 18.15 -25.62 3.06
C GLU A 28 18.36 -24.42 2.14
N ALA A 29 17.62 -23.33 2.39
CA ALA A 29 17.94 -22.05 1.79
C ALA A 29 19.46 -21.82 1.98
N PRO A 30 20.22 -21.47 0.93
CA PRO A 30 21.66 -21.31 1.06
C PRO A 30 21.95 -20.35 2.22
N ALA A 31 22.87 -20.74 3.11
CA ALA A 31 23.26 -19.92 4.23
C ALA A 31 23.61 -18.50 3.74
N PRO A 32 23.18 -17.44 4.45
CA PRO A 32 23.45 -16.07 4.01
C PRO A 32 24.96 -15.85 3.89
N ALA A 33 25.37 -15.19 2.81
CA ALA A 33 26.77 -15.09 2.41
C ALA A 33 27.66 -14.23 3.35
N VAL A 34 27.05 -13.62 4.36
CA VAL A 34 27.68 -12.89 5.47
C VAL A 34 27.21 -13.47 6.81
N SER A 35 27.45 -14.76 6.97
CA SER A 35 26.94 -15.59 8.08
C SER A 35 27.27 -15.03 9.48
N LYS A 36 28.46 -14.45 9.69
CA LYS A 36 28.85 -13.93 11.01
C LYS A 36 28.06 -12.67 11.36
N THR A 37 27.88 -11.77 10.39
CA THR A 37 27.07 -10.56 10.56
C THR A 37 25.64 -10.94 10.88
N VAL A 38 25.08 -11.94 10.19
CA VAL A 38 23.72 -12.45 10.47
C VAL A 38 23.61 -13.04 11.86
N GLU A 39 24.61 -13.79 12.33
CA GLU A 39 24.64 -14.31 13.71
C GLU A 39 24.64 -13.17 14.74
N LEU A 40 25.43 -12.12 14.53
CA LEU A 40 25.45 -10.94 15.40
C LEU A 40 24.10 -10.20 15.39
N LEU A 41 23.51 -10.00 14.21
CA LEU A 41 22.19 -9.38 14.06
C LEU A 41 21.10 -10.20 14.79
N LYS A 42 21.13 -11.52 14.67
CA LYS A 42 20.20 -12.42 15.38
C LYS A 42 20.40 -12.39 16.89
N ALA A 43 21.65 -12.32 17.34
CA ALA A 43 21.99 -12.33 18.76
C ALA A 43 21.54 -11.04 19.46
N GLY A 44 21.66 -9.87 18.80
CA GLY A 44 21.23 -8.57 19.35
C GLY A 44 21.93 -8.16 20.65
N GLN A 45 23.12 -8.71 20.92
CA GLN A 45 23.85 -8.49 22.18
C GLN A 45 24.69 -7.21 22.16
N GLU A 46 25.16 -6.80 20.98
CA GLU A 46 25.94 -5.58 20.77
C GLU A 46 25.61 -4.92 19.42
N PRO A 47 25.88 -3.61 19.25
CA PRO A 47 25.64 -2.93 17.99
C PRO A 47 26.46 -3.54 16.84
N VAL A 48 25.78 -3.90 15.76
CA VAL A 48 26.41 -4.41 14.54
C VAL A 48 26.92 -3.23 13.72
N ARG A 49 28.24 -3.02 13.75
CA ARG A 49 28.94 -1.98 12.99
C ARG A 49 29.05 -2.35 11.51
N ILE A 50 28.41 -1.58 10.64
CA ILE A 50 28.48 -1.73 9.18
C ILE A 50 29.15 -0.49 8.61
N VAL A 51 30.14 -0.62 7.74
CA VAL A 51 30.71 0.52 7.01
C VAL A 51 30.34 0.41 5.54
N CYS A 52 29.65 1.41 5.01
CA CYS A 52 29.30 1.48 3.60
C CYS A 52 30.33 2.34 2.87
N LEU A 53 31.23 1.71 2.13
CA LEU A 53 32.30 2.36 1.37
C LEU A 53 31.86 2.56 -0.09
N GLY A 54 31.91 3.79 -0.57
CA GLY A 54 31.58 4.07 -1.97
C GLY A 54 31.80 5.51 -2.40
N ASP A 55 31.04 5.93 -3.40
CA ASP A 55 31.12 7.25 -4.02
C ASP A 55 29.93 8.16 -3.68
N SER A 56 29.46 9.00 -4.62
CA SER A 56 28.33 9.92 -4.43
C SER A 56 27.03 9.21 -4.09
N VAL A 57 26.77 8.02 -4.63
CA VAL A 57 25.54 7.25 -4.32
C VAL A 57 25.60 6.70 -2.89
N THR A 58 26.79 6.55 -2.31
CA THR A 58 26.93 6.18 -0.90
C THR A 58 26.82 7.37 0.02
N GLY A 59 27.33 8.53 -0.38
CA GLY A 59 27.35 9.73 0.47
C GLY A 59 25.99 10.42 0.63
N VAL A 60 25.97 11.45 1.45
CA VAL A 60 24.77 12.27 1.72
C VAL A 60 24.87 13.58 0.95
N TYR A 61 23.97 13.77 0.01
CA TYR A 61 23.93 14.92 -0.91
C TYR A 61 22.48 15.32 -1.23
N TYR A 62 22.31 16.34 -2.07
CA TYR A 62 21.01 16.87 -2.48
C TYR A 62 20.03 15.82 -3.04
N HIS A 63 20.52 14.75 -3.69
CA HIS A 63 19.65 13.72 -4.26
C HIS A 63 18.85 12.93 -3.21
N THR A 64 19.23 13.00 -1.93
CA THR A 64 18.54 12.33 -0.81
C THR A 64 18.09 13.31 0.29
N GLY A 65 17.82 14.55 -0.09
CA GLY A 65 17.42 15.59 0.86
C GLY A 65 18.58 16.10 1.71
N GLY A 66 19.82 15.61 1.55
CA GLY A 66 21.00 16.09 2.28
C GLY A 66 21.06 15.73 3.77
N ARG A 67 20.25 14.77 4.24
CA ARG A 67 20.23 14.35 5.66
C ARG A 67 20.70 12.93 5.90
N ARG A 68 20.35 12.02 4.99
CA ARG A 68 20.61 10.58 5.11
C ARG A 68 20.70 9.96 3.72
N ALA A 69 21.25 8.75 3.63
CA ALA A 69 21.37 8.02 2.37
C ALA A 69 20.91 6.55 2.57
N TYR A 70 21.26 5.67 1.61
CA TYR A 70 20.88 4.25 1.69
C TYR A 70 21.51 3.59 2.91
N THR A 71 22.60 4.15 3.43
CA THR A 71 23.31 3.65 4.62
C THR A 71 22.42 3.66 5.85
N ASN A 72 21.65 4.73 6.06
CA ASN A 72 20.64 4.80 7.12
C ASN A 72 19.46 3.88 6.81
N MET A 73 19.05 3.79 5.54
CA MET A 73 17.96 2.89 5.13
C MET A 73 18.33 1.42 5.36
N LEU A 74 19.61 1.05 5.19
CA LEU A 74 20.12 -0.29 5.43
C LEU A 74 20.06 -0.65 6.92
N ALA A 75 20.38 0.28 7.82
CA ALA A 75 20.19 0.06 9.25
C ALA A 75 18.72 -0.22 9.57
N ILE A 76 17.79 0.62 9.08
CA ILE A 76 16.35 0.42 9.28
C ILE A 76 15.89 -0.91 8.69
N ALA A 77 16.34 -1.28 7.50
CA ALA A 77 15.99 -2.54 6.85
C ALA A 77 16.45 -3.76 7.66
N LEU A 78 17.69 -3.75 8.14
CA LEU A 78 18.25 -4.83 8.94
C LEU A 78 17.62 -4.91 10.33
N GLU A 79 17.30 -3.79 10.96
CA GLU A 79 16.57 -3.76 12.24
C GLU A 79 15.12 -4.23 12.08
N ARG A 80 14.46 -3.94 10.96
CA ARG A 80 13.15 -4.52 10.62
C ARG A 80 13.22 -6.05 10.46
N LEU A 81 14.29 -6.55 9.85
CA LEU A 81 14.51 -7.98 9.64
C LEU A 81 14.96 -8.70 10.92
N TYR A 82 15.70 -8.01 11.79
CA TYR A 82 16.27 -8.48 13.04
C TYR A 82 15.97 -7.49 14.19
N PRO A 83 14.76 -7.52 14.78
CA PRO A 83 14.32 -6.49 15.73
C PRO A 83 15.03 -6.44 17.08
N ALA A 84 15.84 -7.47 17.38
CA ALA A 84 16.74 -7.48 18.54
C ALA A 84 18.08 -6.79 18.24
N ALA A 85 18.44 -6.61 16.96
CA ALA A 85 19.67 -5.95 16.56
C ALA A 85 19.61 -4.44 16.82
N GLN A 86 20.77 -3.88 17.10
CA GLN A 86 21.05 -2.46 16.90
C GLN A 86 22.08 -2.37 15.77
N VAL A 87 21.83 -1.54 14.76
CA VAL A 87 22.70 -1.45 13.57
C VAL A 87 23.31 -0.07 13.45
N ASP A 88 24.64 -0.01 13.58
CA ASP A 88 25.41 1.21 13.38
C ASP A 88 25.99 1.22 11.96
N ALA A 89 25.20 1.73 11.01
CA ALA A 89 25.63 1.88 9.61
C ALA A 89 26.37 3.20 9.40
N PHE A 90 27.69 3.13 9.22
CA PHE A 90 28.56 4.25 8.97
C PHE A 90 28.70 4.54 7.47
N ASN A 91 28.48 5.81 7.09
CA ASN A 91 28.62 6.28 5.73
C ASN A 91 30.07 6.68 5.41
N ALA A 92 30.73 5.91 4.54
CA ALA A 92 32.04 6.22 3.98
C ALA A 92 31.96 6.53 2.47
N GLY A 93 30.89 7.19 2.02
CA GLY A 93 30.70 7.64 0.65
C GLY A 93 31.25 9.05 0.41
N ILE A 94 31.98 9.25 -0.70
CA ILE A 94 32.47 10.57 -1.10
C ILE A 94 32.24 10.79 -2.60
N SER A 95 31.56 11.88 -2.95
CA SER A 95 31.22 12.23 -4.32
C SER A 95 32.44 12.29 -5.23
N GLY A 96 32.32 11.70 -6.41
CA GLY A 96 33.36 11.66 -7.43
C GLY A 96 34.54 10.75 -7.11
N HIS A 97 34.55 10.00 -6.00
CA HIS A 97 35.64 9.06 -5.70
C HIS A 97 35.53 7.78 -6.53
N THR A 98 36.70 7.22 -6.84
CA THR A 98 36.86 5.92 -7.50
C THR A 98 37.37 4.87 -6.51
N THR A 99 37.49 3.61 -6.91
CA THR A 99 38.15 2.57 -6.11
C THR A 99 39.60 2.93 -5.73
N LEU A 100 40.31 3.66 -6.60
CA LEU A 100 41.67 4.15 -6.31
C LEU A 100 41.67 5.12 -5.11
N ASP A 101 40.68 5.99 -5.03
CA ASP A 101 40.54 6.94 -3.92
C ASP A 101 40.01 6.25 -2.66
N GLY A 102 39.12 5.27 -2.82
CA GLY A 102 38.68 4.35 -1.77
C GLY A 102 39.86 3.67 -1.07
N LEU A 103 40.84 3.18 -1.82
CA LEU A 103 42.05 2.55 -1.27
C LEU A 103 42.91 3.52 -0.44
N LYS A 104 43.06 4.78 -0.89
CA LYS A 104 43.86 5.79 -0.18
C LYS A 104 43.29 6.10 1.21
N ARG A 105 41.95 6.09 1.34
CA ARG A 105 41.24 6.41 2.58
C ARG A 105 40.75 5.19 3.37
N LEU A 106 40.98 3.97 2.87
CA LEU A 106 40.45 2.74 3.45
C LEU A 106 40.81 2.59 4.94
N GLU A 107 42.03 2.95 5.32
CA GLU A 107 42.49 2.89 6.71
C GLU A 107 41.65 3.77 7.64
N ALA A 108 41.52 5.06 7.28
CA ALA A 108 40.85 6.06 8.10
C ALA A 108 39.33 5.89 8.12
N ASP A 109 38.73 5.57 6.97
CA ASP A 109 37.28 5.59 6.81
C ASP A 109 36.63 4.25 7.14
N VAL A 110 37.38 3.14 7.03
CA VAL A 110 36.85 1.79 7.17
C VAL A 110 37.57 1.01 8.26
N LEU A 111 38.89 0.78 8.13
CA LEU A 111 39.59 -0.19 8.97
C LEU A 111 39.67 0.27 10.43
N ALA A 112 39.93 1.56 10.66
CA ALA A 112 39.97 2.16 12.00
C ALA A 112 38.65 1.99 12.79
N ARG A 113 37.52 1.74 12.10
CA ARG A 113 36.19 1.59 12.71
C ARG A 113 35.88 0.17 13.17
N LYS A 114 36.73 -0.81 12.83
CA LYS A 114 36.54 -2.23 13.18
C LYS A 114 35.12 -2.73 12.84
N PRO A 115 34.69 -2.62 11.57
CA PRO A 115 33.36 -3.06 11.15
C PRO A 115 33.21 -4.57 11.24
N HIS A 116 31.98 -5.03 11.46
CA HIS A 116 31.60 -6.43 11.27
C HIS A 116 31.33 -6.72 9.78
N LEU A 117 30.72 -5.77 9.08
CA LEU A 117 30.43 -5.83 7.66
C LEU A 117 30.90 -4.56 6.94
N VAL A 118 31.51 -4.72 5.76
CA VAL A 118 31.80 -3.63 4.84
C VAL A 118 31.02 -3.85 3.55
N THR A 119 30.15 -2.91 3.18
CA THR A 119 29.59 -2.87 1.82
C THR A 119 30.48 -2.02 0.92
N VAL A 120 30.74 -2.47 -0.30
CA VAL A 120 31.62 -1.77 -1.25
C VAL A 120 30.86 -1.50 -2.54
N MET A 121 30.54 -0.24 -2.80
CA MET A 121 29.80 0.20 -3.99
C MET A 121 30.57 1.28 -4.76
N PHE A 122 31.24 0.84 -5.83
CA PHE A 122 31.95 1.69 -6.79
C PHE A 122 31.67 1.20 -8.21
N GLY A 123 31.97 2.01 -9.21
CA GLY A 123 31.83 1.64 -10.62
C GLY A 123 31.43 2.81 -11.52
N LEU A 124 30.52 3.69 -11.06
CA LEU A 124 30.03 4.84 -11.84
C LEU A 124 31.11 5.87 -12.16
N ASN A 125 32.05 6.03 -11.22
CA ASN A 125 33.17 6.94 -11.34
C ASN A 125 34.41 6.26 -11.93
N ASP A 126 34.57 4.98 -11.67
CA ASP A 126 35.65 4.14 -12.19
C ASP A 126 35.51 3.95 -13.69
N MET A 127 34.30 3.68 -14.20
CA MET A 127 34.06 3.55 -15.64
C MET A 127 34.50 4.78 -16.46
N THR A 128 34.65 5.95 -15.84
CA THR A 128 35.11 7.16 -16.55
C THR A 128 36.62 7.41 -16.43
N ARG A 129 37.30 6.86 -15.41
CA ARG A 129 38.66 7.28 -15.01
C ARG A 129 39.63 6.17 -14.64
N VAL A 130 39.16 4.96 -14.33
CA VAL A 130 39.97 3.83 -13.84
C VAL A 130 39.79 2.67 -14.81
N PRO A 131 40.85 2.17 -15.47
CA PRO A 131 40.74 1.00 -16.34
C PRO A 131 40.15 -0.22 -15.62
N LEU A 132 39.36 -1.03 -16.32
CA LEU A 132 38.61 -2.16 -15.76
C LEU A 132 39.50 -3.14 -14.97
N GLU A 133 40.69 -3.46 -15.47
CA GLU A 133 41.67 -4.33 -14.79
C GLU A 133 42.14 -3.72 -13.45
N ALA A 134 42.43 -2.42 -13.43
CA ALA A 134 42.83 -1.71 -12.22
C ALA A 134 41.66 -1.62 -11.23
N PHE A 135 40.43 -1.41 -11.71
CA PHE A 135 39.22 -1.45 -10.89
C PHE A 135 39.04 -2.81 -10.20
N GLU A 136 39.14 -3.92 -10.94
CA GLU A 136 39.06 -5.27 -10.38
C GLU A 136 40.18 -5.56 -9.36
N ALA A 137 41.42 -5.13 -9.65
CA ALA A 137 42.55 -5.27 -8.74
C ALA A 137 42.36 -4.44 -7.45
N ASN A 138 41.80 -3.24 -7.58
CA ASN A 138 41.50 -2.38 -6.43
C ASN A 138 40.42 -3.00 -5.53
N LEU A 139 39.34 -3.54 -6.10
CA LEU A 139 38.29 -4.24 -5.35
C LEU A 139 38.86 -5.43 -4.59
N SER A 140 39.71 -6.24 -5.23
CA SER A 140 40.37 -7.39 -4.60
C SER A 140 41.24 -6.96 -3.40
N THR A 141 41.95 -5.84 -3.56
CA THR A 141 42.76 -5.26 -2.48
C THR A 141 41.91 -4.75 -1.31
N ILE A 142 40.76 -4.10 -1.60
CA ILE A 142 39.81 -3.67 -0.57
C ILE A 142 39.28 -4.88 0.20
N ILE A 143 38.83 -5.93 -0.50
CA ILE A 143 38.33 -7.17 0.10
C ILE A 143 39.38 -7.78 1.03
N PHE A 144 40.61 -7.95 0.55
CA PHE A 144 41.72 -8.51 1.32
C PHE A 144 42.00 -7.70 2.60
N ARG A 145 42.06 -6.37 2.50
CA ARG A 145 42.36 -5.50 3.65
C ARG A 145 41.24 -5.48 4.69
N CYS A 146 39.98 -5.46 4.28
CA CYS A 146 38.84 -5.56 5.19
C CYS A 146 38.79 -6.92 5.91
N ARG A 147 39.01 -8.02 5.19
CA ARG A 147 39.04 -9.36 5.78
C ARG A 147 40.21 -9.56 6.74
N SER A 148 41.34 -8.90 6.49
CA SER A 148 42.53 -8.97 7.36
C SER A 148 42.29 -8.43 8.78
N ILE A 149 41.26 -7.60 8.98
CA ILE A 149 40.83 -7.13 10.31
C ILE A 149 39.59 -7.87 10.85
N GLY A 150 39.16 -8.95 10.17
CA GLY A 150 38.04 -9.79 10.58
C GLY A 150 36.66 -9.37 10.07
N ALA A 151 36.56 -8.33 9.23
CA ALA A 151 35.28 -7.88 8.67
C ALA A 151 34.82 -8.80 7.52
N GLU A 152 33.51 -9.05 7.42
CA GLU A 152 32.89 -9.57 6.22
C GLU A 152 32.75 -8.47 5.17
N VAL A 153 32.75 -8.85 3.88
CA VAL A 153 32.68 -7.90 2.77
C VAL A 153 31.57 -8.33 1.81
N LEU A 154 30.68 -7.39 1.48
CA LEU A 154 29.63 -7.52 0.49
C LEU A 154 29.89 -6.51 -0.63
N LEU A 155 30.14 -7.00 -1.84
CA LEU A 155 30.23 -6.13 -3.00
C LEU A 155 28.83 -5.69 -3.41
N CYS A 156 28.68 -4.46 -3.88
CA CYS A 156 27.43 -3.96 -4.44
C CYS A 156 27.69 -3.44 -5.84
N THR A 157 26.87 -3.86 -6.81
CA THR A 157 26.88 -3.20 -8.11
C THR A 157 26.25 -1.82 -7.98
N PRO A 158 26.63 -0.82 -8.81
CA PRO A 158 25.96 0.48 -8.80
C PRO A 158 24.49 0.38 -9.25
N ASN A 159 23.68 1.41 -9.01
CA ASN A 159 22.36 1.53 -9.63
C ASN A 159 22.48 1.66 -11.16
N SER A 160 21.38 1.41 -11.88
CA SER A 160 21.33 1.73 -13.30
C SER A 160 21.16 3.24 -13.55
N VAL A 161 21.56 3.68 -14.74
CA VAL A 161 21.72 5.11 -15.11
C VAL A 161 21.06 5.43 -16.45
N THR A 162 20.74 6.70 -16.68
CA THR A 162 20.39 7.18 -18.03
C THR A 162 21.62 7.09 -18.93
N ASP A 163 21.44 6.66 -20.17
CA ASP A 163 22.54 6.56 -21.14
C ASP A 163 23.06 7.94 -21.53
N THR A 164 24.35 8.21 -21.29
CA THR A 164 24.99 9.49 -21.67
C THR A 164 26.35 9.25 -22.33
N PRO A 165 26.87 10.22 -23.11
CA PRO A 165 28.19 10.09 -23.73
C PRO A 165 29.33 9.86 -22.74
N GLU A 166 29.25 10.49 -21.55
CA GLU A 166 30.26 10.28 -20.51
C GLU A 166 30.08 8.96 -19.77
N ARG A 167 28.83 8.47 -19.66
CA ARG A 167 28.50 7.22 -18.98
C ARG A 167 27.59 6.31 -19.82
N PRO A 168 28.16 5.65 -20.85
CA PRO A 168 27.40 4.71 -21.65
C PRO A 168 26.98 3.49 -20.84
N ILE A 169 25.73 3.05 -20.98
CA ILE A 169 25.19 1.87 -20.28
C ILE A 169 26.03 0.62 -20.56
N VAL A 170 26.47 0.43 -21.81
CA VAL A 170 27.32 -0.71 -22.21
C VAL A 170 28.58 -0.79 -21.37
N LYS A 171 29.21 0.36 -21.08
CA LYS A 171 30.41 0.43 -20.26
C LYS A 171 30.10 0.15 -18.79
N LEU A 172 28.96 0.62 -18.27
CA LEU A 172 28.54 0.29 -16.90
C LEU A 172 28.29 -1.23 -16.73
N ILE A 173 27.72 -1.89 -17.74
CA ILE A 173 27.55 -3.35 -17.76
C ILE A 173 28.91 -4.06 -17.68
N GLU A 174 29.93 -3.59 -18.40
CA GLU A 174 31.29 -4.16 -18.34
C GLU A 174 31.90 -4.10 -16.92
N TYR A 175 31.71 -2.98 -16.21
CA TYR A 175 32.22 -2.81 -14.84
C TYR A 175 31.41 -3.61 -13.83
N THR A 176 30.09 -3.71 -14.02
CA THR A 176 29.20 -4.60 -13.24
C THR A 176 29.62 -6.05 -13.40
N ALA A 177 29.92 -6.49 -14.63
CA ALA A 177 30.48 -7.82 -14.88
C ALA A 177 31.87 -8.01 -14.25
N GLY A 178 32.68 -6.94 -14.18
CA GLY A 178 33.95 -6.94 -13.43
C GLY A 178 33.76 -7.20 -11.93
N ILE A 179 32.75 -6.58 -11.30
CA ILE A 179 32.40 -6.84 -9.90
C ILE A 179 32.06 -8.31 -9.69
N HIS A 180 31.27 -8.91 -10.59
CA HIS A 180 30.94 -10.34 -10.53
C HIS A 180 32.17 -11.25 -10.71
N ARG A 181 33.09 -10.91 -11.63
CA ARG A 181 34.37 -11.65 -11.75
C ARG A 181 35.22 -11.58 -10.48
N VAL A 182 35.28 -10.41 -9.82
CA VAL A 182 35.98 -10.28 -8.52
C VAL A 182 35.25 -11.07 -7.45
N SER A 183 33.92 -11.04 -7.42
CA SER A 183 33.10 -11.82 -6.50
C SER A 183 33.41 -13.32 -6.59
N GLU A 184 33.44 -13.88 -7.80
CA GLU A 184 33.78 -15.29 -8.04
C GLU A 184 35.21 -15.61 -7.60
N ARG A 185 36.17 -14.77 -7.98
CA ARG A 185 37.60 -14.95 -7.67
C ARG A 185 37.89 -14.89 -6.17
N GLU A 186 37.33 -13.90 -5.49
CA GLU A 186 37.60 -13.62 -4.07
C GLU A 186 36.57 -14.26 -3.14
N GLN A 187 35.56 -14.96 -3.67
CA GLN A 187 34.44 -15.53 -2.92
C GLN A 187 33.77 -14.48 -2.01
N ALA A 188 33.55 -13.27 -2.53
CA ALA A 188 32.84 -12.20 -1.82
C ALA A 188 31.42 -12.10 -2.40
N PRO A 189 30.34 -12.12 -1.60
CA PRO A 189 28.98 -12.00 -2.12
C PRO A 189 28.72 -10.66 -2.81
N VAL A 190 27.66 -10.65 -3.63
CA VAL A 190 27.21 -9.46 -4.37
C VAL A 190 25.75 -9.15 -4.04
N ALA A 191 25.47 -7.90 -3.70
CA ALA A 191 24.14 -7.30 -3.81
C ALA A 191 24.04 -6.61 -5.19
N ASP A 192 23.29 -7.20 -6.12
CA ASP A 192 23.24 -6.70 -7.50
C ASP A 192 22.16 -5.62 -7.69
N CYS A 193 22.48 -4.39 -7.26
CA CYS A 193 21.59 -3.24 -7.40
C CYS A 193 21.34 -2.87 -8.86
N TYR A 194 22.31 -3.01 -9.77
CA TYR A 194 22.13 -2.74 -11.20
C TYR A 194 21.01 -3.64 -11.76
N ALA A 195 21.12 -4.95 -11.57
CA ALA A 195 20.11 -5.90 -12.01
C ALA A 195 18.76 -5.61 -11.35
N ALA A 196 18.74 -5.27 -10.05
CA ALA A 196 17.52 -4.93 -9.34
C ALA A 196 16.81 -3.70 -9.95
N PHE A 197 17.55 -2.65 -10.33
CA PHE A 197 16.99 -1.47 -10.99
C PHE A 197 16.56 -1.76 -12.43
N GLU A 198 17.30 -2.59 -13.18
CA GLU A 198 16.90 -2.97 -14.54
C GLU A 198 15.61 -3.80 -14.56
N VAL A 199 15.33 -4.59 -13.53
CA VAL A 199 14.02 -5.26 -13.38
C VAL A 199 12.89 -4.23 -13.28
N VAL A 200 13.08 -3.14 -12.52
CA VAL A 200 12.09 -2.05 -12.44
C VAL A 200 11.98 -1.35 -13.79
N ARG A 201 13.10 -0.96 -14.40
CA ARG A 201 13.12 -0.24 -15.68
C ARG A 201 12.50 -1.03 -16.82
N ALA A 202 12.78 -2.32 -16.92
CA ALA A 202 12.22 -3.18 -17.96
C ALA A 202 10.70 -3.36 -17.82
N LYS A 203 10.18 -3.24 -16.59
CA LYS A 203 8.75 -3.33 -16.30
C LYS A 203 8.03 -2.00 -16.49
N ASP A 204 8.60 -0.93 -15.95
CA ASP A 204 8.07 0.43 -16.00
C ASP A 204 9.22 1.44 -16.02
N PRO A 205 9.59 1.97 -17.21
CA PRO A 205 10.64 2.97 -17.35
C PRO A 205 10.37 4.24 -16.55
N LEU A 206 9.10 4.62 -16.37
CA LEU A 206 8.70 5.81 -15.63
C LEU A 206 8.83 5.58 -14.13
N ALA A 207 8.47 4.40 -13.62
CA ALA A 207 8.74 4.03 -12.23
C ALA A 207 10.24 4.08 -11.93
N TRP A 208 11.08 3.54 -12.82
CA TRP A 208 12.53 3.66 -12.69
C TRP A 208 12.99 5.12 -12.68
N GLN A 209 12.51 5.95 -13.61
CA GLN A 209 12.86 7.36 -13.68
C GLN A 209 12.47 8.12 -12.39
N ARG A 210 11.35 7.76 -11.76
CA ARG A 210 10.93 8.32 -10.45
C ARG A 210 11.79 7.86 -9.28
N MET A 211 12.65 6.85 -9.44
CA MET A 211 13.66 6.47 -8.45
C MET A 211 14.97 7.24 -8.62
N MET A 212 15.08 8.04 -9.68
CA MET A 212 16.26 8.81 -10.03
C MET A 212 16.07 10.28 -9.66
N SER A 213 17.12 10.88 -9.11
CA SER A 213 17.19 12.31 -8.81
C SER A 213 17.82 13.11 -9.95
N ASP A 214 18.68 12.46 -10.73
CA ASP A 214 19.30 12.97 -11.95
C ASP A 214 19.71 11.77 -12.84
N GLU A 215 20.53 11.99 -13.87
CA GLU A 215 20.91 10.96 -14.83
C GLU A 215 21.67 9.76 -14.21
N ILE A 216 22.27 9.93 -13.02
CA ILE A 216 23.11 8.90 -12.39
C ILE A 216 22.79 8.62 -10.92
N HIS A 217 22.28 9.59 -10.17
CA HIS A 217 22.04 9.47 -8.74
C HIS A 217 20.59 9.08 -8.47
N PRO A 218 20.34 8.00 -7.70
CA PRO A 218 19.02 7.70 -7.21
C PRO A 218 18.55 8.75 -6.19
N ASN A 219 17.24 8.96 -6.13
CA ASN A 219 16.63 9.71 -5.03
C ASN A 219 16.36 8.80 -3.82
N MET A 220 15.68 9.26 -2.77
CA MET A 220 15.45 8.46 -1.56
C MET A 220 14.65 7.17 -1.83
N VAL A 221 13.74 7.15 -2.81
CA VAL A 221 13.07 5.89 -3.21
C VAL A 221 14.08 4.91 -3.79
N GLY A 222 14.98 5.38 -4.68
CA GLY A 222 16.06 4.55 -5.18
C GLY A 222 17.05 4.11 -4.09
N HIS A 223 17.38 4.97 -3.13
CA HIS A 223 18.23 4.61 -1.99
C HIS A 223 17.58 3.59 -1.03
N LYS A 224 16.26 3.67 -0.81
CA LYS A 224 15.51 2.62 -0.09
C LYS A 224 15.63 1.29 -0.82
N TYR A 225 15.45 1.29 -2.13
CA TYR A 225 15.54 0.07 -2.93
C TYR A 225 16.96 -0.54 -2.96
N ILE A 226 18.01 0.30 -2.98
CA ILE A 226 19.41 -0.16 -2.76
C ILE A 226 19.55 -0.83 -1.40
N ALA A 227 19.03 -0.20 -0.34
CA ALA A 227 19.12 -0.74 1.01
C ALA A 227 18.36 -2.06 1.17
N GLU A 228 17.17 -2.19 0.57
CA GLU A 228 16.39 -3.43 0.53
C GLU A 228 17.14 -4.55 -0.21
N THR A 229 17.77 -4.23 -1.34
CA THR A 229 18.58 -5.16 -2.13
C THR A 229 19.78 -5.67 -1.32
N ILE A 230 20.49 -4.77 -0.65
CA ILE A 230 21.61 -5.12 0.23
C ILE A 230 21.11 -5.93 1.44
N ALA A 231 20.02 -5.52 2.10
CA ALA A 231 19.46 -6.23 3.24
C ALA A 231 18.99 -7.64 2.87
N ALA A 232 18.43 -7.83 1.68
CA ALA A 232 18.08 -9.13 1.14
C ALA A 232 19.30 -10.01 0.89
N ALA A 233 20.39 -9.46 0.33
CA ALA A 233 21.65 -10.17 0.14
C ALA A 233 22.31 -10.57 1.48
N VAL A 234 22.21 -9.71 2.50
CA VAL A 234 22.71 -9.99 3.85
C VAL A 234 21.87 -11.07 4.55
N SER A 235 20.55 -10.97 4.49
CA SER A 235 19.65 -11.76 5.34
C SER A 235 19.04 -12.99 4.68
N GLY A 236 19.04 -13.07 3.35
CA GLY A 236 18.24 -14.03 2.58
C GLY A 236 16.73 -13.75 2.61
N ARG A 237 16.28 -12.59 3.13
CA ARG A 237 14.87 -12.22 3.29
C ARG A 237 14.58 -10.84 2.69
N SER A 238 13.44 -10.70 2.04
CA SER A 238 12.95 -9.41 1.55
C SER A 238 12.42 -8.53 2.69
N VAL A 239 12.58 -7.22 2.56
CA VAL A 239 12.02 -6.18 3.43
C VAL A 239 11.57 -5.00 2.55
N SER A 240 10.58 -4.24 3.01
CA SER A 240 10.16 -3.00 2.36
C SER A 240 10.37 -1.81 3.29
N LEU A 241 10.71 -0.65 2.71
CA LEU A 241 10.95 0.65 3.35
C LEU A 241 10.08 1.76 2.73
N ASP A 242 9.08 1.41 1.93
CA ASP A 242 8.25 2.39 1.22
C ASP A 242 7.60 3.41 2.16
N ASP A 243 7.18 2.94 3.35
CA ASP A 243 6.54 3.72 4.41
C ASP A 243 7.48 4.65 5.18
N VAL A 244 8.80 4.53 4.99
CA VAL A 244 9.79 5.33 5.73
C VAL A 244 9.83 6.75 5.16
N GLY A 245 9.04 7.67 5.72
CA GLY A 245 9.03 9.07 5.31
C GLY A 245 10.25 9.89 5.78
N PRO A 246 10.33 11.18 5.39
CA PRO A 246 11.40 12.11 5.77
C PRO A 246 11.65 12.14 7.28
N PRO A 247 12.91 12.32 7.74
CA PRO A 247 13.19 12.36 9.16
C PRO A 247 12.45 13.51 9.83
N GLN A 248 11.87 13.22 11.00
CA GLN A 248 11.11 14.19 11.77
C GLN A 248 11.92 14.68 12.99
N PRO A 249 11.84 15.98 13.33
CA PRO A 249 11.19 17.04 12.56
C PRO A 249 11.92 17.27 11.22
N SER A 250 11.17 17.70 10.21
CA SER A 250 11.66 18.01 8.86
C SER A 250 12.48 19.31 8.80
N LEU A 251 12.34 20.21 9.79
CA LEU A 251 13.01 21.52 9.82
C LEU A 251 13.97 21.70 11.02
N PRO A 252 14.94 20.81 11.25
CA PRO A 252 15.75 20.83 12.47
C PRO A 252 16.53 22.14 12.67
N ARG A 253 17.05 22.77 11.61
CA ARG A 253 17.85 24.01 11.72
C ARG A 253 16.98 25.21 12.10
N THR A 254 15.85 25.37 11.41
CA THR A 254 14.86 26.41 11.62
C THR A 254 14.38 26.36 13.06
N LEU A 255 14.05 25.16 13.54
CA LEU A 255 13.63 24.94 14.92
C LEU A 255 14.72 25.30 15.94
N ALA A 256 15.99 24.99 15.65
CA ALA A 256 17.11 25.39 16.50
C ALA A 256 17.27 26.92 16.57
N LEU A 257 17.20 27.61 15.43
CA LEU A 257 17.29 29.08 15.37
C LEU A 257 16.13 29.75 16.13
N LEU A 258 14.90 29.25 15.95
CA LEU A 258 13.72 29.74 16.67
C LEU A 258 13.87 29.54 18.18
N LYS A 259 14.36 28.37 18.63
CA LYS A 259 14.61 28.07 20.04
C LYS A 259 15.68 28.99 20.65
N GLU A 260 16.68 29.37 19.86
CA GLU A 260 17.74 30.31 20.26
C GLU A 260 17.30 31.79 20.17
N GLY A 261 16.09 32.07 19.69
CA GLY A 261 15.60 33.45 19.48
C GLY A 261 16.34 34.20 18.37
N LYS A 262 17.03 33.49 17.47
CA LYS A 262 17.77 34.07 16.34
C LYS A 262 16.83 34.35 15.16
N PRO A 263 17.11 35.37 14.33
CA PRO A 263 16.40 35.56 13.07
C PRO A 263 16.55 34.34 12.15
N VAL A 264 15.44 33.94 11.52
CA VAL A 264 15.41 32.91 10.47
C VAL A 264 15.29 33.60 9.12
N ARG A 265 16.29 33.43 8.24
CA ARG A 265 16.22 33.91 6.85
C ARG A 265 15.44 32.91 6.02
N VAL A 266 14.32 33.33 5.46
CA VAL A 266 13.42 32.47 4.68
C VAL A 266 13.44 32.92 3.22
N LEU A 267 13.66 31.98 2.31
CA LEU A 267 13.46 32.17 0.87
C LEU A 267 12.20 31.41 0.48
N ALA A 268 11.17 32.10 -0.01
CA ALA A 268 9.88 31.47 -0.30
C ALA A 268 9.34 31.86 -1.68
N MET A 269 8.79 30.88 -2.39
CA MET A 269 7.99 31.14 -3.59
C MET A 269 6.62 31.75 -3.21
N PRO A 270 6.08 32.71 -3.99
CA PRO A 270 4.71 33.16 -3.85
C PRO A 270 3.66 32.05 -3.87
N PRO A 271 2.54 32.20 -3.16
CA PRO A 271 2.19 33.34 -2.29
C PRO A 271 2.77 33.24 -0.86
N TYR A 272 3.58 32.22 -0.56
CA TYR A 272 4.06 31.92 0.79
C TYR A 272 5.04 32.96 1.33
N ASP A 273 5.73 33.69 0.47
CA ASP A 273 6.52 34.87 0.84
C ASP A 273 5.67 35.97 1.51
N GLY A 274 4.38 36.07 1.18
CA GLY A 274 3.46 37.03 1.78
C GLY A 274 3.01 36.69 3.21
N PHE A 275 2.88 35.40 3.55
CA PHE A 275 2.21 34.99 4.80
C PHE A 275 2.94 33.92 5.63
N ALA A 276 3.97 33.22 5.14
CA ALA A 276 4.63 32.17 5.90
C ALA A 276 5.25 32.70 7.21
N ALA A 277 5.82 33.92 7.18
CA ALA A 277 6.34 34.60 8.37
C ALA A 277 5.25 34.89 9.41
N ALA A 278 4.09 35.40 8.96
CA ALA A 278 2.95 35.67 9.84
C ALA A 278 2.43 34.36 10.44
N THR A 279 2.30 33.32 9.61
CA THR A 279 1.86 31.99 10.02
C THR A 279 2.80 31.39 11.06
N LEU A 280 4.12 31.46 10.86
CA LEU A 280 5.10 30.98 11.82
C LEU A 280 4.98 31.72 13.17
N ARG A 281 4.70 33.03 13.16
CA ARG A 281 4.46 33.82 14.39
C ARG A 281 3.15 33.46 15.11
N THR A 282 2.16 32.89 14.42
CA THR A 282 0.98 32.32 15.11
C THR A 282 1.31 31.08 15.93
N VAL A 283 2.45 30.44 15.63
CA VAL A 283 2.91 29.23 16.32
C VAL A 283 4.02 29.54 17.32
N VAL A 284 4.95 30.41 16.95
CA VAL A 284 6.05 30.90 17.79
C VAL A 284 5.98 32.43 17.81
N PRO A 285 5.25 33.04 18.77
CA PRO A 285 5.00 34.49 18.79
C PRO A 285 6.25 35.35 18.73
N GLU A 286 7.35 34.89 19.30
CA GLU A 286 8.65 35.59 19.34
C GLU A 286 9.51 35.38 18.07
N ALA A 287 9.01 34.66 17.06
CA ALA A 287 9.77 34.34 15.86
C ALA A 287 10.16 35.60 15.05
N ARG A 288 11.48 35.78 14.92
CA ARG A 288 12.08 36.79 14.04
C ARG A 288 12.35 36.14 12.69
N VAL A 289 11.70 36.66 11.64
CA VAL A 289 11.74 36.08 10.30
C VAL A 289 12.10 37.17 9.31
N GLU A 290 13.17 36.94 8.55
CA GLU A 290 13.63 37.77 7.45
C GLU A 290 13.22 37.10 6.14
N MET A 291 12.18 37.62 5.49
CA MET A 291 11.59 37.00 4.30
C MET A 291 12.20 37.56 3.01
N THR A 292 12.62 36.66 2.13
CA THR A 292 13.05 36.95 0.76
C THR A 292 12.10 36.24 -0.20
N SER A 293 11.52 36.99 -1.14
CA SER A 293 10.67 36.40 -2.19
C SER A 293 11.55 35.72 -3.24
N TRP A 294 11.11 34.54 -3.70
CA TRP A 294 11.61 33.85 -4.87
C TRP A 294 10.61 34.03 -6.01
N PRO A 295 10.85 34.95 -6.97
CA PRO A 295 9.90 35.24 -8.03
C PRO A 295 9.69 34.05 -8.97
N VAL A 296 8.43 33.67 -9.20
CA VAL A 296 8.03 32.54 -10.06
C VAL A 296 6.99 32.89 -11.12
N GLU A 297 6.40 34.09 -11.05
CA GLU A 297 5.27 34.48 -11.90
C GLU A 297 5.62 34.44 -13.39
N GLY A 298 4.79 33.75 -14.17
CA GLY A 298 4.95 33.62 -15.63
C GLY A 298 6.11 32.73 -16.09
N MET A 299 6.85 32.10 -15.17
CA MET A 299 7.97 31.22 -15.53
C MET A 299 7.47 29.82 -15.93
N THR A 300 8.08 29.25 -16.97
CA THR A 300 7.97 27.82 -17.28
C THR A 300 8.76 27.00 -16.27
N LEU A 301 8.50 25.70 -16.19
CA LEU A 301 9.21 24.83 -15.25
C LEU A 301 10.73 24.78 -15.51
N PRO A 302 11.24 24.75 -16.77
CA PRO A 302 12.66 24.93 -17.04
C PRO A 302 13.24 26.29 -16.62
N GLN A 303 12.44 27.37 -16.67
CA GLN A 303 12.89 28.68 -16.16
C GLN A 303 12.95 28.69 -14.63
N LEU A 304 12.02 28.00 -13.96
CA LEU A 304 12.08 27.79 -12.50
C LEU A 304 13.30 26.96 -12.11
N GLU A 305 13.62 25.94 -12.89
CA GLU A 305 14.83 25.13 -12.71
C GLU A 305 16.10 25.99 -12.71
N GLU A 306 16.24 26.89 -13.70
CA GLU A 306 17.36 27.82 -13.79
C GLU A 306 17.37 28.78 -12.60
N SER A 307 16.20 29.34 -12.25
CA SER A 307 16.05 30.24 -11.11
C SER A 307 16.43 29.58 -9.78
N ALA A 308 16.15 28.29 -9.60
CA ALA A 308 16.45 27.55 -8.37
C ALA A 308 17.93 27.50 -8.00
N LYS A 309 18.84 27.69 -8.97
CA LYS A 309 20.29 27.70 -8.72
C LYS A 309 20.70 28.80 -7.75
N MET A 310 19.95 29.91 -7.68
CA MET A 310 20.22 31.04 -6.78
C MET A 310 20.15 30.65 -5.29
N VAL A 311 19.39 29.61 -4.94
CA VAL A 311 19.19 29.18 -3.54
C VAL A 311 20.53 28.86 -2.87
N ARG A 312 21.42 28.17 -3.60
CA ARG A 312 22.74 27.78 -3.08
C ARG A 312 23.69 28.97 -2.92
N GLU A 313 23.48 30.05 -3.67
CA GLU A 313 24.23 31.31 -3.52
C GLU A 313 23.75 32.10 -2.31
N LEU A 314 22.42 32.15 -2.09
CA LEU A 314 21.79 32.90 -1.00
C LEU A 314 21.99 32.25 0.37
N LYS A 315 22.06 30.91 0.42
CA LYS A 315 22.16 30.13 1.67
C LYS A 315 21.19 30.62 2.75
N PRO A 316 19.87 30.61 2.49
CA PRO A 316 18.86 30.96 3.49
C PRO A 316 18.92 29.97 4.66
N ASP A 317 18.11 30.16 5.71
CA ASP A 317 17.96 29.17 6.79
C ASP A 317 16.79 28.21 6.52
N LEU A 318 15.77 28.66 5.80
CA LEU A 318 14.62 27.88 5.34
C LEU A 318 14.28 28.23 3.88
N VAL A 319 14.08 27.20 3.04
CA VAL A 319 13.54 27.33 1.69
C VAL A 319 12.12 26.78 1.65
N VAL A 320 11.18 27.55 1.09
CA VAL A 320 9.81 27.12 0.80
C VAL A 320 9.63 27.01 -0.71
N VAL A 321 9.64 25.76 -1.20
CA VAL A 321 9.43 25.45 -2.61
C VAL A 321 7.95 25.22 -2.86
N ALA A 322 7.31 26.08 -3.65
CA ALA A 322 5.90 25.97 -4.01
C ALA A 322 5.74 26.24 -5.51
N ILE A 323 6.05 25.22 -6.31
CA ILE A 323 5.98 25.32 -7.78
C ILE A 323 4.52 25.56 -8.20
N PRO A 324 4.21 26.64 -8.96
CA PRO A 324 2.84 26.95 -9.37
C PRO A 324 2.19 25.84 -10.20
N ALA A 325 0.87 25.67 -10.05
CA ALA A 325 0.09 24.68 -10.81
C ALA A 325 0.15 24.90 -12.33
N ASP A 326 0.31 26.14 -12.75
CA ASP A 326 0.34 26.58 -14.14
C ASP A 326 1.76 26.66 -14.74
N ALA A 327 2.80 26.28 -13.98
CA ALA A 327 4.16 26.17 -14.48
C ALA A 327 4.23 25.15 -15.63
N LYS A 328 4.47 25.65 -16.85
CA LYS A 328 4.38 24.83 -18.06
C LYS A 328 5.63 23.95 -18.24
N ALA A 329 5.38 22.72 -18.70
CA ALA A 329 6.35 21.81 -19.28
C ALA A 329 5.74 21.19 -20.56
N ASP A 330 6.55 21.03 -21.59
CA ASP A 330 6.17 20.60 -22.94
C ASP A 330 5.96 19.08 -23.04
N SER A 331 6.51 18.32 -22.09
CA SER A 331 6.35 16.87 -21.99
C SER A 331 6.39 16.40 -20.55
N GLN A 332 5.95 15.17 -20.30
CA GLN A 332 6.07 14.54 -18.99
C GLN A 332 7.53 14.34 -18.56
N ASP A 333 8.43 14.03 -19.49
CA ASP A 333 9.86 13.91 -19.21
C ASP A 333 10.48 15.25 -18.80
N GLN A 334 10.12 16.33 -19.51
CA GLN A 334 10.56 17.68 -19.12
C GLN A 334 9.97 18.08 -17.76
N PHE A 335 8.72 17.68 -17.47
CA PHE A 335 8.13 17.90 -16.17
C PHE A 335 8.92 17.20 -15.06
N LEU A 336 9.15 15.88 -15.20
CA LEU A 336 9.91 15.08 -14.24
C LEU A 336 11.30 15.66 -14.00
N HIS A 337 12.02 15.96 -15.09
CA HIS A 337 13.37 16.49 -15.02
C HIS A 337 13.41 17.85 -14.32
N ALA A 338 12.67 18.84 -14.83
CA ALA A 338 12.74 20.20 -14.34
C ALA A 338 12.18 20.33 -12.92
N TYR A 339 11.09 19.61 -12.59
CA TYR A 339 10.54 19.61 -11.23
C TYR A 339 11.56 19.05 -10.23
N THR A 340 12.18 17.91 -10.56
CA THR A 340 13.21 17.29 -9.72
C THR A 340 14.42 18.20 -9.57
N TRP A 341 14.85 18.89 -10.64
CA TRP A 341 15.97 19.82 -10.56
C TRP A 341 15.67 21.11 -9.79
N VAL A 342 14.43 21.60 -9.80
CA VAL A 342 14.02 22.66 -8.86
C VAL A 342 14.21 22.21 -7.41
N LEU A 343 13.76 21.00 -7.05
CA LEU A 343 13.96 20.43 -5.72
C LEU A 343 15.44 20.23 -5.38
N ASN A 344 16.22 19.67 -6.32
CA ASN A 344 17.67 19.47 -6.16
C ASN A 344 18.40 20.78 -5.89
N ASN A 345 18.09 21.83 -6.66
CA ASN A 345 18.72 23.13 -6.53
C ASN A 345 18.26 23.89 -5.28
N ALA A 346 17.06 23.62 -4.78
CA ALA A 346 16.57 24.13 -3.50
C ALA A 346 17.30 23.54 -2.28
N LEU A 347 17.99 22.41 -2.44
CA LEU A 347 18.76 21.76 -1.38
C LEU A 347 20.24 22.16 -1.41
N SER A 348 20.89 22.08 -0.24
CA SER A 348 22.35 22.15 -0.13
C SER A 348 22.99 21.01 -0.91
N PHE A 349 24.18 21.25 -1.48
CA PHE A 349 24.86 20.24 -2.29
C PHE A 349 25.16 18.96 -1.48
N GLY A 350 25.71 19.11 -0.26
CA GLY A 350 26.06 18.00 0.64
C GLY A 350 25.07 17.84 1.79
N TYR A 351 25.60 17.70 3.01
CA TYR A 351 24.78 17.80 4.21
C TYR A 351 24.02 19.13 4.24
N GLN A 352 22.77 19.10 4.74
CA GLN A 352 21.93 20.28 4.83
C GLN A 352 22.63 21.41 5.61
N GLU A 353 22.87 22.53 4.93
CA GLU A 353 23.27 23.80 5.53
C GLU A 353 22.04 24.64 5.89
N TRP A 354 20.89 24.36 5.25
CA TRP A 354 19.58 24.97 5.47
C TRP A 354 18.46 23.94 5.36
N ASP A 355 17.29 24.26 5.92
CA ASP A 355 16.13 23.40 5.79
C ASP A 355 15.35 23.69 4.49
N CYS A 356 14.63 22.69 4.00
CA CYS A 356 13.74 22.82 2.84
C CYS A 356 12.38 22.20 3.17
N MET A 357 11.31 22.92 2.83
CA MET A 357 9.95 22.38 2.79
C MET A 357 9.35 22.59 1.41
N ALA A 358 8.53 21.64 0.98
CA ALA A 358 7.79 21.73 -0.27
C ALA A 358 6.29 21.89 0.01
N VAL A 359 5.62 22.61 -0.87
CA VAL A 359 4.18 22.80 -0.83
C VAL A 359 3.61 22.45 -2.19
N VAL A 360 2.65 21.52 -2.21
CA VAL A 360 2.06 21.04 -3.47
C VAL A 360 1.08 22.06 -4.04
N PRO A 361 0.94 22.13 -5.38
CA PRO A 361 0.07 23.09 -6.05
C PRO A 361 -1.37 23.12 -5.53
N SER A 362 -1.92 21.95 -5.16
CA SER A 362 -3.28 21.82 -4.60
C SER A 362 -3.50 22.61 -3.31
N VAL A 363 -2.45 23.01 -2.58
CA VAL A 363 -2.58 23.86 -1.40
C VAL A 363 -3.07 25.27 -1.76
N THR A 364 -2.62 25.87 -2.86
CA THR A 364 -3.13 27.19 -3.31
C THR A 364 -4.26 27.09 -4.31
N THR A 365 -4.37 25.96 -5.02
CA THR A 365 -5.40 25.73 -6.03
C THR A 365 -6.23 24.49 -5.66
N PRO A 366 -7.28 24.61 -4.82
CA PRO A 366 -7.98 23.46 -4.23
C PRO A 366 -8.80 22.61 -5.23
N ALA A 367 -9.04 23.09 -6.45
CA ALA A 367 -9.86 22.41 -7.47
C ALA A 367 -9.05 22.13 -8.75
N LEU A 368 -7.97 21.34 -8.61
CA LEU A 368 -7.20 20.87 -9.77
C LEU A 368 -7.96 19.75 -10.49
N GLU A 369 -8.00 19.82 -11.82
CA GLU A 369 -8.65 18.84 -12.69
C GLU A 369 -7.72 18.46 -13.86
N GLY A 370 -8.01 17.34 -14.51
CA GLY A 370 -7.26 16.87 -15.69
C GLY A 370 -5.74 16.78 -15.46
N ASP A 371 -4.97 17.29 -16.42
CA ASP A 371 -3.50 17.26 -16.39
C ASP A 371 -2.90 17.96 -15.16
N ALA A 372 -3.58 18.97 -14.61
CA ALA A 372 -3.09 19.68 -13.43
C ALA A 372 -3.18 18.82 -12.16
N LEU A 373 -4.22 18.00 -12.04
CA LEU A 373 -4.35 17.02 -10.96
C LEU A 373 -3.30 15.91 -11.08
N GLU A 374 -3.05 15.40 -12.28
CA GLU A 374 -2.01 14.40 -12.51
C GLU A 374 -0.60 14.96 -12.21
N ARG A 375 -0.33 16.22 -12.55
CA ARG A 375 0.91 16.91 -12.18
C ARG A 375 1.05 17.13 -10.67
N ASP A 376 -0.02 17.42 -9.94
CA ASP A 376 0.00 17.50 -8.47
C ASP A 376 0.30 16.14 -7.83
N ARG A 377 -0.31 15.06 -8.33
CA ARG A 377 0.01 13.68 -7.91
C ARG A 377 1.48 13.34 -8.16
N LEU A 378 1.99 13.73 -9.32
CA LEU A 378 3.39 13.50 -9.66
C LEU A 378 4.33 14.35 -8.78
N ALA A 379 4.00 15.61 -8.53
CA ALA A 379 4.72 16.48 -7.62
C ALA A 379 4.83 15.87 -6.21
N ARG A 380 3.72 15.37 -5.65
CA ARG A 380 3.72 14.65 -4.36
C ARG A 380 4.68 13.48 -4.34
N ALA A 381 4.64 12.66 -5.40
CA ALA A 381 5.54 11.51 -5.54
C ALA A 381 7.02 11.94 -5.60
N LEU A 382 7.34 12.99 -6.35
CA LEU A 382 8.72 13.51 -6.48
C LEU A 382 9.22 14.13 -5.18
N ILE A 383 8.40 14.93 -4.49
CA ILE A 383 8.75 15.53 -3.19
C ILE A 383 9.03 14.45 -2.15
N TRP A 384 8.15 13.43 -2.08
CA TRP A 384 8.36 12.27 -1.23
C TRP A 384 9.64 11.52 -1.59
N ALA A 385 9.87 11.32 -2.89
CA ALA A 385 11.07 10.64 -3.38
C ALA A 385 12.36 11.41 -3.10
N GLN A 386 12.29 12.73 -2.91
CA GLN A 386 13.43 13.57 -2.53
C GLN A 386 13.68 13.63 -1.01
N ASP A 387 12.88 12.95 -0.19
CA ASP A 387 12.94 12.97 1.28
C ASP A 387 12.70 14.37 1.90
N ILE A 388 11.86 15.20 1.26
CA ILE A 388 11.54 16.56 1.69
C ILE A 388 10.20 16.58 2.45
N GLY A 389 10.14 17.35 3.55
CA GLY A 389 8.90 17.58 4.29
C GLY A 389 7.88 18.36 3.45
N MET A 390 6.64 17.86 3.39
CA MET A 390 5.62 18.36 2.48
C MET A 390 4.40 18.92 3.23
N VAL A 391 3.89 20.05 2.76
CA VAL A 391 2.56 20.56 3.15
C VAL A 391 1.58 20.20 2.05
N GLU A 392 0.49 19.54 2.45
CA GLU A 392 -0.50 18.97 1.55
C GLU A 392 -1.90 19.50 1.87
N ARG A 393 -2.74 19.52 0.84
CA ARG A 393 -4.19 19.64 0.98
C ARG A 393 -4.80 18.27 0.75
N ASN A 394 -5.61 17.81 1.71
CA ASN A 394 -6.43 16.61 1.54
C ASN A 394 -7.65 16.95 0.67
N GLU A 395 -8.13 15.98 -0.09
CA GLU A 395 -9.30 16.15 -0.95
C GLU A 395 -10.53 16.54 -0.13
N GLY A 396 -11.23 17.61 -0.53
CA GLY A 396 -12.37 18.17 0.20
C GLY A 396 -12.03 19.20 1.28
N ASP A 397 -10.74 19.44 1.57
CA ASP A 397 -10.31 20.50 2.48
C ASP A 397 -10.35 21.86 1.78
N THR A 398 -11.22 22.77 2.24
CA THR A 398 -11.41 24.11 1.65
C THR A 398 -10.72 25.23 2.42
N ARG A 399 -9.93 24.91 3.46
CA ARG A 399 -9.25 25.91 4.29
C ARG A 399 -8.25 26.74 3.47
N ALA A 400 -7.96 27.97 3.87
CA ALA A 400 -6.94 28.78 3.20
C ALA A 400 -5.53 28.20 3.41
N PRO A 401 -4.56 28.45 2.51
CA PRO A 401 -3.17 27.97 2.66
C PRO A 401 -2.55 28.26 4.04
N GLU A 402 -2.80 29.43 4.61
CA GLU A 402 -2.33 29.86 5.94
C GLU A 402 -2.84 28.93 7.06
N GLU A 403 -4.07 28.45 6.93
CA GLU A 403 -4.74 27.57 7.89
C GLU A 403 -4.22 26.12 7.81
N LEU A 404 -3.59 25.74 6.70
CA LEU A 404 -2.90 24.45 6.53
C LEU A 404 -1.45 24.50 7.02
N LEU A 405 -0.81 25.67 6.87
CA LEU A 405 0.60 25.87 7.21
C LEU A 405 0.84 25.92 8.72
N ALA A 406 -0.05 26.55 9.50
CA ALA A 406 0.13 26.67 10.94
C ALA A 406 0.11 25.32 11.69
N PRO A 407 -0.85 24.41 11.44
CA PRO A 407 -0.83 23.05 12.01
C PRO A 407 0.42 22.26 11.63
N TRP A 408 0.90 22.40 10.38
CA TRP A 408 2.11 21.74 9.94
C TRP A 408 3.35 22.24 10.71
N PHE A 409 3.53 23.56 10.86
CA PHE A 409 4.61 24.12 11.69
C PHE A 409 4.51 23.69 13.16
N ARG A 410 3.30 23.61 13.72
CA ARG A 410 3.08 23.05 15.08
C ARG A 410 3.58 21.62 15.19
N ALA A 411 3.27 20.78 14.20
CA ALA A 411 3.75 19.40 14.17
C ALA A 411 5.28 19.34 14.10
N GLN A 412 5.92 20.25 13.35
CA GLN A 412 7.38 20.33 13.30
C GLN A 412 7.98 20.73 14.66
N LEU A 413 7.41 21.74 15.34
CA LEU A 413 7.87 22.22 16.65
C LEU A 413 7.68 21.19 17.76
N ALA A 414 6.63 20.39 17.67
CA ALA A 414 6.34 19.38 18.65
C ALA A 414 7.20 18.10 18.49
N GLY A 415 8.05 18.03 17.46
CA GLY A 415 8.68 16.77 17.04
C GLY A 415 7.63 15.80 16.49
N ALA A 416 8.06 14.62 16.02
CA ALA A 416 7.25 13.61 15.30
C ALA A 416 6.00 13.04 16.02
N SER A 417 5.49 13.69 17.06
CA SER A 417 4.75 13.04 18.12
C SER A 417 3.50 13.79 18.59
N ASN A 418 2.97 14.82 17.92
CA ASN A 418 1.90 15.63 18.53
C ASN A 418 0.72 16.06 17.65
N THR A 419 0.47 15.41 16.50
CA THR A 419 -0.89 15.44 15.94
C THR A 419 -1.80 14.67 16.89
N VAL A 420 -2.68 15.38 17.60
CA VAL A 420 -3.69 14.77 18.46
C VAL A 420 -4.81 14.24 17.57
N LEU A 421 -4.94 12.92 17.48
CA LEU A 421 -6.01 12.26 16.74
C LEU A 421 -7.27 12.20 17.58
N ASP A 422 -8.43 12.39 16.96
CA ASP A 422 -9.70 12.05 17.61
C ASP A 422 -9.97 10.55 17.44
N ALA A 423 -9.96 9.81 18.54
CA ALA A 423 -10.34 8.41 18.60
C ALA A 423 -11.82 8.23 18.99
N GLY A 424 -12.48 9.29 19.48
CA GLY A 424 -13.88 9.27 19.92
C GLY A 424 -14.22 8.10 20.84
N ASP A 425 -15.39 7.50 20.62
CA ASP A 425 -15.86 6.26 21.26
C ASP A 425 -16.05 5.10 20.26
N ARG A 426 -15.78 5.35 18.98
CA ARG A 426 -15.90 4.36 17.89
C ARG A 426 -14.70 3.42 17.88
N THR A 427 -14.88 2.28 17.22
CA THR A 427 -13.81 1.30 17.00
C THR A 427 -12.74 1.87 16.07
N GLN A 428 -11.48 1.77 16.51
CA GLN A 428 -10.29 2.17 15.77
C GLN A 428 -9.54 0.94 15.27
N LEU A 429 -9.35 0.84 13.94
CA LEU A 429 -8.73 -0.32 13.27
C LEU A 429 -7.25 -0.06 12.93
N PHE A 430 -6.43 -1.11 13.00
CA PHE A 430 -5.03 -1.11 12.53
C PHE A 430 -4.92 -1.49 11.04
N MET A 431 -5.64 -0.75 10.19
CA MET A 431 -5.62 -0.95 8.73
C MET A 431 -4.48 -0.19 8.02
N ASP A 432 -3.79 0.69 8.76
CA ASP A 432 -2.67 1.52 8.33
C ASP A 432 -1.81 1.87 9.56
N SER A 433 -0.79 2.72 9.37
CA SER A 433 0.08 3.22 10.45
C SER A 433 -0.51 4.40 11.23
N ARG A 434 -1.78 4.82 11.01
CA ARG A 434 -2.39 5.99 11.65
C ARG A 434 -2.25 5.98 13.18
N PHE A 435 -2.31 4.79 13.79
CA PHE A 435 -2.25 4.62 15.24
C PHE A 435 -0.92 4.06 15.76
N ILE A 436 0.17 4.19 14.98
CA ILE A 436 1.51 3.71 15.35
C ILE A 436 2.51 4.86 15.16
N ALA A 437 2.82 5.57 16.25
CA ALA A 437 3.82 6.65 16.25
C ALA A 437 5.24 6.12 16.44
N GLU A 438 5.40 5.18 17.37
CA GLU A 438 6.67 4.53 17.69
C GLU A 438 6.43 3.03 17.79
N SER A 439 7.37 2.22 17.32
CA SER A 439 7.25 0.76 17.45
C SER A 439 8.60 0.06 17.52
N LYS A 440 8.59 -1.13 18.13
CA LYS A 440 9.71 -2.06 18.19
C LYS A 440 9.16 -3.48 18.10
N ASN A 441 9.71 -4.27 17.18
CA ASN A 441 9.39 -5.70 17.03
C ASN A 441 7.89 -6.02 16.91
N ILE A 442 7.16 -5.23 16.12
CA ILE A 442 5.77 -5.50 15.75
C ILE A 442 5.61 -5.39 14.23
N THR A 443 4.60 -6.06 13.69
CA THR A 443 4.22 -5.91 12.27
C THR A 443 2.73 -5.71 12.14
N VAL A 444 2.29 -5.02 11.08
CA VAL A 444 0.89 -4.93 10.70
C VAL A 444 0.66 -5.93 9.58
N GLN A 445 -0.32 -6.82 9.74
CA GLN A 445 -0.60 -7.92 8.81
C GLN A 445 -2.07 -7.92 8.40
N ILE A 446 -2.34 -8.39 7.19
CA ILE A 446 -3.71 -8.78 6.80
C ILE A 446 -4.11 -10.07 7.53
N ASN A 447 -5.41 -10.25 7.74
CA ASN A 447 -5.97 -11.44 8.36
C ASN A 447 -7.04 -12.05 7.46
N PRO A 448 -6.63 -12.91 6.51
CA PRO A 448 -7.54 -13.64 5.64
C PRO A 448 -8.67 -14.35 6.41
N PRO A 449 -9.92 -14.33 5.90
CA PRO A 449 -11.02 -15.06 6.50
C PRO A 449 -10.87 -16.57 6.29
N ALA A 450 -11.53 -17.35 7.13
CA ALA A 450 -11.63 -18.78 6.93
C ALA A 450 -12.70 -19.10 5.87
N LYS A 451 -12.40 -19.98 4.92
CA LYS A 451 -13.44 -20.55 4.04
C LYS A 451 -14.45 -21.32 4.88
N ALA A 452 -15.73 -21.02 4.68
CA ALA A 452 -16.83 -21.53 5.52
C ALA A 452 -17.83 -22.36 4.71
N GLY A 453 -17.45 -22.87 3.53
CA GLY A 453 -18.26 -23.73 2.68
C GLY A 453 -19.22 -22.98 1.76
N VAL A 454 -20.08 -23.75 1.09
CA VAL A 454 -21.05 -23.26 0.10
C VAL A 454 -22.28 -22.68 0.80
N ALA A 455 -22.70 -21.49 0.38
CA ALA A 455 -23.94 -20.86 0.82
C ALA A 455 -25.14 -21.22 -0.08
N ILE A 456 -24.96 -21.16 -1.40
CA ILE A 456 -25.99 -21.50 -2.39
C ILE A 456 -25.38 -22.33 -3.52
N LEU A 457 -26.03 -23.45 -3.83
CA LEU A 457 -25.79 -24.25 -5.04
C LEU A 457 -26.86 -23.96 -6.10
N PRO A 458 -26.52 -24.12 -7.37
CA PRO A 458 -27.48 -24.09 -8.47
C PRO A 458 -28.32 -25.38 -8.44
N ASP A 459 -29.61 -25.27 -8.15
CA ASP A 459 -30.54 -26.40 -8.04
C ASP A 459 -31.90 -26.15 -8.72
N LYS A 460 -32.02 -25.03 -9.44
CA LYS A 460 -33.25 -24.64 -10.16
C LYS A 460 -33.02 -24.51 -11.67
N ALA A 461 -34.09 -24.62 -12.45
CA ALA A 461 -34.03 -24.58 -13.90
C ALA A 461 -33.48 -23.25 -14.46
N TRP A 462 -33.81 -22.12 -13.83
CA TRP A 462 -33.30 -20.79 -14.21
C TRP A 462 -31.84 -20.53 -13.78
N GLU A 463 -31.23 -21.47 -13.06
CA GLU A 463 -29.83 -21.47 -12.62
C GLU A 463 -28.98 -22.47 -13.42
N SER A 464 -29.55 -23.12 -14.45
CA SER A 464 -28.93 -24.27 -15.12
C SER A 464 -27.66 -23.93 -15.90
N GLY A 465 -27.46 -22.66 -16.26
CA GLY A 465 -26.27 -22.19 -16.95
C GLY A 465 -25.21 -21.74 -15.96
N ASP A 466 -25.55 -20.80 -15.06
CA ASP A 466 -24.61 -20.26 -14.09
C ASP A 466 -25.26 -19.49 -12.92
N ILE A 467 -24.55 -19.45 -11.77
CA ILE A 467 -24.80 -18.53 -10.64
C ILE A 467 -23.46 -18.07 -10.04
N GLY A 468 -23.46 -16.96 -9.30
CA GLY A 468 -22.36 -16.60 -8.40
C GLY A 468 -21.69 -15.26 -8.67
N PHE A 469 -21.78 -14.75 -9.90
CA PHE A 469 -21.40 -13.37 -10.19
C PHE A 469 -22.50 -12.39 -9.71
N CYS A 470 -22.13 -11.14 -9.39
CA CYS A 470 -23.05 -10.09 -8.93
C CYS A 470 -23.91 -10.45 -7.71
N VAL A 471 -23.30 -11.07 -6.69
CA VAL A 471 -23.95 -11.30 -5.40
C VAL A 471 -23.97 -10.02 -4.58
N SER A 472 -25.09 -9.71 -3.92
CA SER A 472 -25.22 -8.63 -2.93
C SER A 472 -25.93 -9.13 -1.69
N VAL A 473 -25.45 -8.76 -0.50
CA VAL A 473 -26.08 -9.09 0.78
C VAL A 473 -26.33 -7.85 1.63
N VAL A 474 -27.51 -7.80 2.25
CA VAL A 474 -27.93 -6.71 3.14
C VAL A 474 -28.63 -7.30 4.36
N GLN A 475 -28.45 -6.67 5.51
CA GLN A 475 -29.29 -6.90 6.69
C GLN A 475 -30.39 -5.84 6.76
N HIS A 476 -31.64 -6.25 6.88
CA HIS A 476 -32.78 -5.35 7.03
C HIS A 476 -33.86 -6.00 7.90
N GLU A 477 -34.39 -5.25 8.87
CA GLU A 477 -35.48 -5.70 9.76
C GLU A 477 -35.21 -7.05 10.47
N GLY A 478 -33.95 -7.31 10.83
CA GLY A 478 -33.56 -8.53 11.53
C GLY A 478 -33.36 -9.76 10.63
N GLU A 479 -33.61 -9.63 9.32
CA GLU A 479 -33.36 -10.67 8.32
C GLU A 479 -32.15 -10.32 7.45
N TYR A 480 -31.41 -11.34 7.00
CA TYR A 480 -30.39 -11.21 5.98
C TYR A 480 -30.97 -11.56 4.61
N LYS A 481 -30.75 -10.68 3.64
CA LYS A 481 -31.27 -10.79 2.28
C LYS A 481 -30.11 -10.87 1.31
N MET A 482 -30.20 -11.77 0.34
CA MET A 482 -29.23 -11.96 -0.73
C MET A 482 -29.92 -11.84 -2.07
N TRP A 483 -29.31 -11.07 -2.97
CA TRP A 483 -29.63 -11.06 -4.39
C TRP A 483 -28.46 -11.62 -5.16
N TYR A 484 -28.74 -12.50 -6.11
CA TYR A 484 -27.71 -13.09 -6.96
C TYR A 484 -28.19 -13.22 -8.39
N LEU A 485 -27.26 -13.06 -9.33
CA LEU A 485 -27.53 -13.26 -10.75
C LEU A 485 -27.56 -14.76 -11.04
N ALA A 486 -28.57 -15.18 -11.79
CA ALA A 486 -28.67 -16.50 -12.35
C ALA A 486 -28.83 -16.42 -13.87
N ARG A 487 -28.24 -17.38 -14.56
CA ARG A 487 -28.32 -17.53 -16.02
C ARG A 487 -28.73 -18.96 -16.34
N ASP A 488 -29.66 -19.13 -17.26
CA ASP A 488 -30.00 -20.46 -17.78
C ASP A 488 -29.13 -20.86 -18.99
N THR A 489 -29.22 -22.11 -19.42
CA THR A 489 -28.50 -22.63 -20.59
C THR A 489 -28.90 -21.97 -21.92
N ALA A 490 -29.99 -21.20 -21.96
CA ALA A 490 -30.40 -20.40 -23.12
C ALA A 490 -29.90 -18.95 -23.04
N ASN A 491 -29.03 -18.62 -22.06
CA ASN A 491 -28.49 -17.29 -21.80
C ASN A 491 -29.55 -16.26 -21.37
N ASN A 492 -30.67 -16.69 -20.78
CA ASN A 492 -31.58 -15.77 -20.12
C ASN A 492 -31.07 -15.43 -18.73
N TYR A 493 -30.95 -14.14 -18.44
CA TYR A 493 -30.50 -13.63 -17.14
C TYR A 493 -31.69 -13.25 -16.26
N CYS A 494 -31.59 -13.62 -14.98
CA CYS A 494 -32.55 -13.22 -13.97
C CYS A 494 -31.87 -12.95 -12.63
N GLN A 495 -32.36 -11.94 -11.90
CA GLN A 495 -31.93 -11.71 -10.54
C GLN A 495 -32.83 -12.52 -9.60
N CYS A 496 -32.19 -13.35 -8.77
CA CYS A 496 -32.85 -14.21 -7.80
C CYS A 496 -32.67 -13.67 -6.38
N PHE A 497 -33.56 -14.10 -5.49
CA PHE A 497 -33.57 -13.71 -4.08
C PHE A 497 -33.41 -14.93 -3.15
N ALA A 498 -32.64 -14.75 -2.08
CA ALA A 498 -32.58 -15.68 -0.97
C ALA A 498 -32.62 -14.92 0.36
N ARG A 499 -33.10 -15.58 1.42
CA ARG A 499 -33.18 -15.02 2.77
C ARG A 499 -32.51 -15.93 3.79
N SER A 500 -32.06 -15.35 4.89
CA SER A 500 -31.43 -16.06 5.99
C SER A 500 -31.70 -15.36 7.32
N GLN A 501 -31.82 -16.14 8.39
CA GLN A 501 -31.97 -15.63 9.77
C GLN A 501 -30.64 -15.54 10.51
N ASP A 502 -29.63 -16.29 10.07
CA ASP A 502 -28.34 -16.41 10.75
C ASP A 502 -27.15 -15.96 9.88
N GLY A 503 -27.38 -15.68 8.60
CA GLY A 503 -26.32 -15.38 7.64
C GLY A 503 -25.43 -16.59 7.37
N ARG A 504 -25.95 -17.81 7.57
CA ARG A 504 -25.22 -19.05 7.30
C ARG A 504 -26.03 -19.94 6.38
N THR A 505 -27.29 -20.15 6.72
CA THR A 505 -28.22 -21.02 5.99
C THR A 505 -29.17 -20.15 5.19
N TRP A 506 -29.25 -20.39 3.89
CA TRP A 506 -30.03 -19.58 2.97
C TRP A 506 -31.22 -20.37 2.41
N GLU A 507 -32.40 -19.74 2.43
CA GLU A 507 -33.64 -20.25 1.84
C GLU A 507 -33.92 -19.52 0.53
N LYS A 508 -34.30 -20.27 -0.52
CA LYS A 508 -34.83 -19.75 -1.78
C LYS A 508 -36.35 -19.78 -1.73
N PRO A 509 -37.04 -18.68 -1.38
CA PRO A 509 -38.49 -18.68 -1.20
C PRO A 509 -39.24 -18.78 -2.53
N GLU A 510 -40.41 -19.40 -2.51
CA GLU A 510 -41.34 -19.43 -3.65
C GLU A 510 -42.12 -18.10 -3.69
N LEU A 511 -41.67 -17.14 -4.50
CA LEU A 511 -42.17 -15.76 -4.49
C LEU A 511 -43.41 -15.53 -5.35
N GLY A 512 -43.57 -16.27 -6.45
CA GLY A 512 -44.74 -16.12 -7.33
C GLY A 512 -44.76 -14.84 -8.19
N LEU A 513 -43.69 -14.06 -8.20
CA LEU A 513 -43.65 -12.71 -8.79
C LEU A 513 -43.48 -12.73 -10.31
N ILE A 514 -42.56 -13.55 -10.81
CA ILE A 514 -42.19 -13.60 -12.23
C ILE A 514 -42.45 -15.00 -12.78
N GLU A 515 -42.96 -15.10 -14.00
CA GLU A 515 -43.17 -16.37 -14.69
C GLU A 515 -41.91 -16.78 -15.45
N TYR A 516 -41.42 -17.99 -15.22
CA TYR A 516 -40.32 -18.60 -15.95
C TYR A 516 -40.82 -19.90 -16.61
N GLN A 517 -40.79 -19.94 -17.94
CA GLN A 517 -41.25 -21.10 -18.74
C GLN A 517 -42.62 -21.65 -18.31
N GLY A 518 -43.57 -20.76 -18.01
CA GLY A 518 -44.93 -21.12 -17.58
C GLY A 518 -45.10 -21.46 -16.10
N VAL A 519 -44.04 -21.33 -15.29
CA VAL A 519 -44.06 -21.61 -13.84
C VAL A 519 -43.73 -20.35 -13.04
N LYS A 520 -44.54 -20.06 -12.01
CA LYS A 520 -44.33 -18.94 -11.07
C LYS A 520 -43.75 -19.37 -9.72
N ASN A 521 -43.68 -20.68 -9.47
CA ASN A 521 -43.01 -21.20 -8.29
C ASN A 521 -41.47 -21.07 -8.45
N ASN A 522 -40.95 -19.88 -8.17
CA ASN A 522 -39.54 -19.53 -8.26
C ASN A 522 -39.20 -18.37 -7.31
N ASN A 523 -37.92 -18.05 -7.19
CA ASN A 523 -37.39 -16.95 -6.38
C ASN A 523 -36.87 -15.77 -7.22
N ILE A 524 -37.40 -15.59 -8.43
CA ILE A 524 -36.96 -14.55 -9.36
C ILE A 524 -37.64 -13.22 -9.01
N VAL A 525 -36.86 -12.15 -8.92
CA VAL A 525 -37.34 -10.79 -8.58
C VAL A 525 -37.15 -9.76 -9.69
N LEU A 526 -36.24 -10.02 -10.65
CA LEU A 526 -35.99 -9.11 -11.76
C LEU A 526 -35.53 -9.87 -13.01
N THR A 527 -35.95 -9.42 -14.19
CA THR A 527 -35.51 -9.93 -15.51
C THR A 527 -35.20 -8.77 -16.45
N GLY A 528 -34.36 -8.99 -17.45
CA GLY A 528 -33.99 -7.95 -18.43
C GLY A 528 -32.99 -6.92 -17.91
N ALA A 529 -32.44 -7.16 -16.72
CA ALA A 529 -31.34 -6.43 -16.12
C ALA A 529 -30.14 -7.38 -15.99
N MET A 530 -28.94 -6.86 -16.25
CA MET A 530 -27.69 -7.60 -16.11
C MET A 530 -26.78 -6.91 -15.08
N GLU A 531 -25.83 -7.67 -14.57
CA GLU A 531 -24.78 -7.19 -13.66
C GLU A 531 -25.31 -6.46 -12.42
N THR A 532 -26.50 -6.86 -11.95
CA THR A 532 -27.25 -6.13 -10.93
C THR A 532 -26.62 -6.28 -9.55
N THR A 533 -26.38 -5.16 -8.87
CA THR A 533 -26.06 -5.15 -7.44
C THR A 533 -27.11 -4.38 -6.66
N VAL A 534 -27.35 -4.78 -5.41
CA VAL A 534 -28.39 -4.21 -4.55
C VAL A 534 -27.76 -3.61 -3.29
N PHE A 535 -28.23 -2.42 -2.90
CA PHE A 535 -27.83 -1.78 -1.65
C PHE A 535 -29.03 -1.20 -0.90
N LEU A 536 -28.85 -1.03 0.40
CA LEU A 536 -29.79 -0.35 1.27
C LEU A 536 -29.46 1.14 1.29
N ASP A 537 -30.45 1.97 0.99
CA ASP A 537 -30.30 3.42 1.08
C ASP A 537 -30.83 3.90 2.45
N PRO A 538 -29.98 4.37 3.37
CA PRO A 538 -30.40 4.78 4.71
C PRO A 538 -31.19 6.10 4.71
N VAL A 539 -31.08 6.94 3.67
CA VAL A 539 -31.71 8.27 3.61
C VAL A 539 -32.88 8.34 2.63
N ALA A 540 -33.10 7.31 1.83
CA ALA A 540 -34.27 7.20 0.96
C ALA A 540 -35.59 7.19 1.74
N PRO A 541 -36.70 7.61 1.10
CA PRO A 541 -38.03 7.35 1.63
C PRO A 541 -38.34 5.83 1.60
N PRO A 542 -39.29 5.34 2.43
CA PRO A 542 -39.56 3.90 2.58
C PRO A 542 -39.82 3.15 1.27
N GLU A 543 -40.47 3.79 0.30
CA GLU A 543 -40.79 3.20 -1.00
C GLU A 543 -39.59 3.00 -1.94
N GLN A 544 -38.43 3.57 -1.59
CA GLN A 544 -37.17 3.45 -2.33
C GLN A 544 -36.03 2.95 -1.46
N ARG A 545 -36.35 2.25 -0.36
CA ARG A 545 -35.39 1.82 0.66
C ARG A 545 -34.31 0.91 0.09
N PHE A 546 -34.67 0.05 -0.85
CA PHE A 546 -33.73 -0.76 -1.62
C PHE A 546 -33.52 -0.13 -2.99
N LYS A 547 -32.27 -0.11 -3.42
CA LYS A 547 -31.89 0.35 -4.75
C LYS A 547 -31.00 -0.68 -5.42
N ALA A 548 -31.15 -0.82 -6.74
CA ALA A 548 -30.31 -1.70 -7.53
C ALA A 548 -29.70 -0.95 -8.72
N VAL A 549 -28.40 -1.11 -8.94
CA VAL A 549 -27.69 -0.61 -10.13
C VAL A 549 -27.65 -1.75 -11.13
N SER A 550 -28.00 -1.51 -12.39
CA SER A 550 -28.02 -2.56 -13.42
C SER A 550 -27.54 -2.06 -14.77
N ALA A 551 -26.80 -2.91 -15.49
CA ALA A 551 -26.55 -2.76 -16.91
C ALA A 551 -27.81 -3.17 -17.69
N MET A 552 -28.21 -2.36 -18.66
CA MET A 552 -29.41 -2.60 -19.46
C MET A 552 -29.22 -2.28 -20.94
N TYR A 553 -30.12 -2.84 -21.77
CA TYR A 553 -30.31 -2.54 -23.20
C TYR A 553 -29.10 -2.77 -24.13
N TRP A 554 -28.06 -3.45 -23.68
CA TRP A 554 -26.98 -3.91 -24.56
C TRP A 554 -27.53 -4.81 -25.70
N PRO A 555 -27.03 -4.71 -26.94
CA PRO A 555 -25.89 -3.90 -27.40
C PRO A 555 -26.24 -2.51 -27.96
N ASP A 556 -27.49 -2.02 -27.86
CA ASP A 556 -27.93 -0.78 -28.51
C ASP A 556 -27.20 0.46 -27.94
N PRO A 557 -26.28 1.12 -28.67
CA PRO A 557 -25.48 2.22 -28.13
C PRO A 557 -26.32 3.46 -27.77
N GLN A 558 -27.54 3.59 -28.30
CA GLN A 558 -28.42 4.73 -27.98
C GLN A 558 -29.12 4.55 -26.63
N LYS A 559 -29.27 3.32 -26.15
CA LYS A 559 -30.04 2.98 -24.95
C LYS A 559 -29.21 2.30 -23.87
N ALA A 560 -28.17 1.58 -24.25
CA ALA A 560 -27.36 0.83 -23.31
C ALA A 560 -26.65 1.78 -22.32
N GLY A 561 -26.37 1.25 -21.13
CA GLY A 561 -25.76 1.98 -20.03
C GLY A 561 -26.22 1.45 -18.67
N LEU A 562 -25.95 2.22 -17.62
CA LEU A 562 -26.44 1.92 -16.27
C LEU A 562 -27.78 2.60 -16.00
N TYR A 563 -28.64 1.85 -15.31
CA TYR A 563 -29.96 2.26 -14.83
C TYR A 563 -30.14 1.86 -13.37
N LEU A 564 -31.04 2.57 -12.69
CA LEU A 564 -31.39 2.30 -11.29
C LEU A 564 -32.78 1.67 -11.20
N TRP A 565 -32.94 0.80 -10.22
CA TRP A 565 -34.23 0.27 -9.77
C TRP A 565 -34.44 0.66 -8.31
N THR A 566 -35.69 0.90 -7.93
CA THR A 566 -36.08 1.17 -6.54
C THR A 566 -37.10 0.13 -6.07
N SER A 567 -37.07 -0.18 -4.77
CA SER A 567 -38.01 -1.12 -4.17
C SER A 567 -38.23 -0.80 -2.68
N PRO A 568 -39.47 -0.95 -2.17
CA PRO A 568 -39.74 -0.88 -0.74
C PRO A 568 -39.21 -2.08 0.05
N ASP A 569 -39.22 -3.27 -0.56
CA ASP A 569 -39.01 -4.56 0.13
C ASP A 569 -37.83 -5.36 -0.43
N GLY A 570 -37.27 -4.91 -1.56
CA GLY A 570 -36.21 -5.58 -2.30
C GLY A 570 -36.70 -6.74 -3.18
N LEU A 571 -38.02 -6.88 -3.34
CA LEU A 571 -38.67 -7.92 -4.14
C LEU A 571 -39.44 -7.32 -5.32
N ASN A 572 -40.18 -6.25 -5.06
CA ASN A 572 -40.99 -5.56 -6.05
C ASN A 572 -40.22 -4.34 -6.58
N TRP A 573 -39.64 -4.47 -7.77
CA TRP A 573 -38.74 -3.46 -8.35
C TRP A 573 -39.43 -2.55 -9.35
N THR A 574 -39.18 -1.25 -9.25
CA THR A 574 -39.58 -0.24 -10.23
C THR A 574 -38.36 0.34 -10.91
N GLN A 575 -38.31 0.32 -12.24
CA GLN A 575 -37.20 0.88 -13.00
C GLN A 575 -37.27 2.41 -13.01
N SER A 576 -36.14 3.07 -12.79
CA SER A 576 -35.99 4.48 -13.14
C SER A 576 -35.96 4.64 -14.67
N PRO A 577 -36.66 5.63 -15.24
CA PRO A 577 -36.58 5.92 -16.68
C PRO A 577 -35.25 6.57 -17.09
N VAL A 578 -34.44 7.00 -16.13
CA VAL A 578 -33.20 7.74 -16.36
C VAL A 578 -32.05 6.76 -16.63
N ARG A 579 -31.38 6.94 -17.77
CA ARG A 579 -30.04 6.36 -18.02
C ARG A 579 -29.03 7.14 -17.19
N VAL A 580 -28.65 6.59 -16.04
CA VAL A 580 -27.79 7.30 -15.09
C VAL A 580 -26.35 7.37 -15.57
N PHE A 581 -25.88 6.40 -16.35
CA PHE A 581 -24.53 6.41 -16.89
C PHE A 581 -24.54 5.88 -18.34
N PRO A 582 -24.03 6.64 -19.33
CA PRO A 582 -24.19 6.31 -20.75
C PRO A 582 -23.15 5.34 -21.31
N LEU A 583 -22.29 4.78 -20.45
CA LEU A 583 -21.25 3.79 -20.82
C LEU A 583 -21.54 2.46 -20.12
N LEU A 584 -20.93 1.37 -20.58
CA LEU A 584 -21.09 0.05 -19.98
C LEU A 584 -19.79 -0.39 -19.26
N PRO A 585 -19.72 -0.34 -17.91
CA PRO A 585 -18.50 -0.73 -17.20
C PRO A 585 -18.16 -2.23 -17.24
N ASP A 586 -19.11 -3.11 -17.60
CA ASP A 586 -18.90 -4.57 -17.73
C ASP A 586 -18.56 -5.28 -16.40
N THR A 587 -19.26 -4.98 -15.30
CA THR A 587 -18.99 -5.63 -14.00
C THR A 587 -20.14 -5.50 -13.02
N ALA A 588 -20.02 -6.13 -11.84
CA ALA A 588 -20.83 -5.83 -10.66
C ALA A 588 -20.61 -4.39 -10.18
N ASN A 589 -21.31 -3.43 -10.79
CA ASN A 589 -21.23 -1.99 -10.51
C ASN A 589 -21.93 -1.65 -9.21
N GLN A 590 -21.28 -0.88 -8.34
CA GLN A 590 -21.69 -0.78 -6.94
C GLN A 590 -21.92 0.66 -6.57
N ALA A 591 -22.98 0.92 -5.80
CA ALA A 591 -23.22 2.22 -5.23
C ALA A 591 -23.74 2.10 -3.81
N PHE A 592 -23.52 3.13 -3.00
CA PHE A 592 -24.05 3.25 -1.65
C PHE A 592 -24.14 4.72 -1.26
N TYR A 593 -24.90 5.02 -0.21
CA TYR A 593 -24.87 6.33 0.42
C TYR A 593 -23.74 6.39 1.44
N ASP A 594 -22.74 7.24 1.18
CA ASP A 594 -21.65 7.50 2.09
C ASP A 594 -22.12 8.46 3.20
N THR A 595 -22.22 7.91 4.41
CA THR A 595 -22.72 8.64 5.58
C THR A 595 -21.78 9.75 6.08
N ARG A 596 -20.48 9.65 5.79
CA ARG A 596 -19.46 10.65 6.15
C ARG A 596 -19.53 11.84 5.20
N LEU A 597 -19.59 11.57 3.90
CA LEU A 597 -19.68 12.59 2.86
C LEU A 597 -21.09 13.18 2.72
N LYS A 598 -22.11 12.44 3.18
CA LYS A 598 -23.54 12.73 2.95
C LYS A 598 -23.90 12.78 1.46
N LYS A 599 -23.23 11.94 0.67
CA LYS A 599 -23.39 11.81 -0.80
C LYS A 599 -23.53 10.36 -1.18
N TYR A 600 -24.03 10.09 -2.38
CA TYR A 600 -23.91 8.77 -2.98
C TYR A 600 -22.54 8.62 -3.63
N VAL A 601 -21.97 7.43 -3.51
CA VAL A 601 -20.71 7.04 -4.13
C VAL A 601 -20.96 5.79 -4.95
N ALA A 602 -20.47 5.78 -6.19
CA ALA A 602 -20.44 4.60 -7.04
C ALA A 602 -19.01 4.18 -7.35
N ASN A 603 -18.72 2.89 -7.23
CA ASN A 603 -17.49 2.27 -7.68
C ASN A 603 -17.79 1.39 -8.90
N ILE A 604 -17.22 1.76 -10.04
CA ILE A 604 -17.44 1.11 -11.33
C ILE A 604 -16.11 0.65 -11.93
N ARG A 605 -16.15 -0.33 -12.84
CA ARG A 605 -14.95 -0.70 -13.60
C ARG A 605 -14.62 0.38 -14.63
N VAL A 606 -13.33 0.62 -14.83
CA VAL A 606 -12.81 1.46 -15.92
C VAL A 606 -11.66 0.75 -16.63
N TRP A 607 -11.39 1.11 -17.88
CA TRP A 607 -10.37 0.49 -18.73
C TRP A 607 -9.27 1.48 -19.11
N ASP A 608 -8.00 1.19 -18.77
CA ASP A 608 -6.86 2.06 -19.12
C ASP A 608 -5.46 1.40 -18.94
N PRO A 609 -4.92 0.61 -19.89
CA PRO A 609 -5.63 -0.17 -20.90
C PRO A 609 -6.28 -1.44 -20.31
N LEU A 610 -5.86 -1.87 -19.12
CA LEU A 610 -6.46 -2.99 -18.38
C LEU A 610 -7.49 -2.50 -17.36
N ARG A 611 -8.23 -3.43 -16.76
CA ARG A 611 -9.32 -3.13 -15.82
C ARG A 611 -8.80 -2.50 -14.52
N LYS A 612 -9.41 -1.38 -14.15
CA LYS A 612 -9.17 -0.62 -12.91
C LYS A 612 -10.53 -0.28 -12.27
N ILE A 613 -10.50 0.38 -11.12
CA ILE A 613 -11.69 0.82 -10.39
C ILE A 613 -11.77 2.35 -10.44
N GLY A 614 -12.87 2.83 -11.02
CA GLY A 614 -13.28 4.23 -11.00
C GLY A 614 -14.21 4.53 -9.83
N ARG A 615 -14.31 5.81 -9.49
CA ARG A 615 -15.20 6.31 -8.44
C ARG A 615 -15.96 7.53 -8.91
N VAL A 616 -17.25 7.58 -8.59
CA VAL A 616 -18.14 8.70 -8.90
C VAL A 616 -18.85 9.13 -7.62
N GLU A 617 -18.88 10.44 -7.35
CA GLU A 617 -19.72 11.02 -6.29
C GLU A 617 -20.92 11.74 -6.89
N MET A 618 -22.05 11.71 -6.19
CA MET A 618 -23.28 12.37 -6.64
C MET A 618 -24.18 12.69 -5.45
N ASP A 619 -24.90 13.81 -5.53
CA ASP A 619 -25.89 14.20 -4.49
C ASP A 619 -27.20 13.42 -4.65
N ASN A 620 -27.58 13.10 -5.89
CA ASN A 620 -28.77 12.31 -6.22
C ASN A 620 -28.41 11.17 -7.18
N ILE A 621 -28.54 9.93 -6.70
CA ILE A 621 -28.20 8.73 -7.48
C ILE A 621 -29.16 8.41 -8.62
N LEU A 622 -30.37 9.00 -8.62
CA LEU A 622 -31.40 8.77 -9.65
C LEU A 622 -31.26 9.71 -10.86
N GLU A 623 -30.35 10.67 -10.79
CA GLU A 623 -30.01 11.58 -11.89
C GLU A 623 -28.78 11.08 -12.67
N PRO A 624 -28.51 11.62 -13.86
CA PRO A 624 -27.28 11.30 -14.60
C PRO A 624 -26.02 11.53 -13.74
N TRP A 625 -25.17 10.51 -13.66
CA TRP A 625 -23.96 10.50 -12.86
C TRP A 625 -22.88 11.40 -13.47
N PRO A 626 -22.14 12.18 -12.65
CA PRO A 626 -21.06 13.03 -13.13
C PRO A 626 -19.97 12.25 -13.86
N HIS A 627 -19.58 12.73 -15.05
CA HIS A 627 -18.48 12.20 -15.85
C HIS A 627 -18.03 13.22 -16.89
N VAL A 628 -16.79 13.07 -17.37
CA VAL A 628 -16.22 13.92 -18.42
C VAL A 628 -16.04 13.07 -19.69
N PRO A 629 -16.87 13.28 -20.74
CA PRO A 629 -16.74 12.51 -21.98
C PRO A 629 -15.35 12.63 -22.61
N LEU A 630 -14.82 11.52 -23.11
CA LEU A 630 -13.58 11.51 -23.88
C LEU A 630 -13.81 11.93 -25.33
N GLU A 631 -12.84 12.61 -25.94
CA GLU A 631 -12.85 12.91 -27.39
C GLU A 631 -12.95 11.62 -28.22
N LYS A 632 -12.30 10.55 -27.73
CA LYS A 632 -12.36 9.21 -28.30
C LYS A 632 -12.79 8.22 -27.21
N PRO A 633 -14.06 7.76 -27.23
CA PRO A 633 -14.52 6.74 -26.30
C PRO A 633 -13.72 5.44 -26.43
N TYR A 634 -13.63 4.68 -25.33
CA TYR A 634 -12.89 3.43 -25.31
C TYR A 634 -13.79 2.25 -25.70
N TYR A 635 -13.41 1.52 -26.76
CA TYR A 635 -14.19 0.39 -27.29
C TYR A 635 -13.41 -0.90 -27.14
N ILE A 636 -14.04 -1.92 -26.53
CA ILE A 636 -13.46 -3.27 -26.40
C ILE A 636 -14.21 -4.32 -27.24
N TRP A 637 -15.40 -3.98 -27.76
CA TRP A 637 -16.27 -4.88 -28.53
C TRP A 637 -16.48 -4.44 -29.98
N GLY A 638 -15.71 -3.47 -30.46
CA GLY A 638 -15.94 -2.79 -31.74
C GLY A 638 -16.60 -1.42 -31.57
N ASP A 639 -16.38 -0.54 -32.56
CA ASP A 639 -16.87 0.85 -32.59
C ASP A 639 -18.36 0.97 -32.95
N ASP A 640 -18.98 -0.12 -33.43
CA ASP A 640 -20.42 -0.24 -33.67
C ASP A 640 -21.21 -0.60 -32.40
N LYS A 641 -20.54 -0.84 -31.28
CA LYS A 641 -21.12 -1.17 -29.97
C LYS A 641 -21.05 0.01 -29.00
N ILE A 642 -21.70 -0.11 -27.85
CA ILE A 642 -21.55 0.87 -26.76
C ILE A 642 -20.09 0.87 -26.22
N PRO A 643 -19.47 2.04 -25.99
CA PRO A 643 -18.17 2.12 -25.33
C PRO A 643 -18.24 1.72 -23.85
N VAL A 644 -17.08 1.34 -23.32
CA VAL A 644 -16.89 1.08 -21.89
C VAL A 644 -16.35 2.33 -21.20
N SER A 645 -16.51 2.41 -19.88
CA SER A 645 -15.88 3.47 -19.09
C SER A 645 -14.36 3.32 -19.04
N SER A 646 -13.68 4.44 -19.09
CA SER A 646 -12.24 4.62 -19.04
C SER A 646 -11.94 5.83 -18.13
N ARG A 647 -11.28 6.87 -18.64
CA ARG A 647 -10.88 8.07 -17.89
C ARG A 647 -11.99 9.11 -17.75
N GLU A 648 -13.23 8.79 -18.11
CA GLU A 648 -14.38 9.67 -17.92
C GLU A 648 -14.70 9.92 -16.44
N VAL A 649 -14.22 9.04 -15.55
CA VAL A 649 -14.36 9.15 -14.10
C VAL A 649 -13.01 8.98 -13.41
N PRO A 650 -12.80 9.57 -12.22
CA PRO A 650 -11.56 9.39 -11.46
C PRO A 650 -11.26 7.93 -11.17
N ILE A 651 -10.05 7.49 -11.53
CA ILE A 651 -9.52 6.17 -11.19
C ILE A 651 -8.94 6.22 -9.77
N VAL A 652 -9.39 5.31 -8.91
CA VAL A 652 -9.00 5.28 -7.48
C VAL A 652 -8.17 4.06 -7.09
N LEU A 653 -8.22 2.99 -7.91
CA LEU A 653 -7.41 1.80 -7.67
C LEU A 653 -7.13 1.05 -8.98
N GLY A 654 -5.89 0.60 -9.17
CA GLY A 654 -5.45 -0.25 -10.26
C GLY A 654 -4.33 -1.19 -9.81
N CYS A 655 -3.94 -2.12 -10.68
CA CYS A 655 -2.69 -2.86 -10.47
C CYS A 655 -1.48 -1.93 -10.65
N ASP A 656 -0.42 -2.23 -9.92
CA ASP A 656 0.83 -1.48 -9.86
C ASP A 656 2.03 -2.40 -10.15
N GLU A 657 3.24 -1.86 -10.05
CA GLU A 657 4.48 -2.56 -10.32
C GLU A 657 4.75 -3.74 -9.36
N LYS A 658 3.96 -3.94 -8.31
CA LYS A 658 4.09 -5.09 -7.41
C LYS A 658 3.22 -6.27 -7.84
N ASP A 659 2.30 -6.08 -8.79
CA ASP A 659 1.49 -7.17 -9.34
C ASP A 659 2.22 -7.95 -10.43
N PRO A 660 1.90 -9.23 -10.64
CA PRO A 660 2.36 -9.96 -11.81
C PRO A 660 1.96 -9.24 -13.12
N PRO A 661 2.75 -9.34 -14.19
CA PRO A 661 2.34 -8.83 -15.50
C PRO A 661 1.00 -9.40 -15.97
N ASN A 662 0.29 -8.66 -16.83
CA ASN A 662 -1.04 -9.04 -17.35
C ASN A 662 -2.04 -9.35 -16.23
N THR A 663 -2.05 -8.50 -15.21
CA THR A 663 -2.98 -8.60 -14.09
C THR A 663 -3.81 -7.34 -13.99
N ASP A 664 -5.09 -7.48 -13.71
CA ASP A 664 -6.03 -6.37 -13.57
C ASP A 664 -7.03 -6.58 -12.43
N LEU A 665 -7.86 -5.56 -12.15
CA LEU A 665 -8.87 -5.62 -11.08
C LEU A 665 -10.28 -5.72 -11.69
N TYR A 666 -10.92 -6.88 -11.51
CA TYR A 666 -12.17 -7.19 -12.21
C TYR A 666 -13.38 -6.46 -11.62
N ASN A 667 -13.56 -6.49 -10.30
CA ASN A 667 -14.64 -5.80 -9.60
C ASN A 667 -14.10 -5.14 -8.32
N ALA A 668 -14.89 -4.26 -7.69
CA ALA A 668 -14.45 -3.52 -6.51
C ALA A 668 -14.84 -4.20 -5.19
N ALA A 669 -16.11 -4.61 -5.04
CA ALA A 669 -16.68 -5.06 -3.77
C ALA A 669 -16.39 -4.09 -2.61
N CYS A 670 -16.64 -2.80 -2.87
CA CYS A 670 -16.43 -1.70 -1.94
C CYS A 670 -17.54 -1.64 -0.90
N ILE A 671 -17.16 -1.45 0.37
CA ILE A 671 -18.06 -1.18 1.48
C ILE A 671 -17.53 -0.02 2.34
N GLN A 672 -18.44 0.85 2.80
CA GLN A 672 -18.21 1.66 4.00
C GLN A 672 -18.46 0.76 5.20
N TYR A 673 -17.44 0.49 6.02
CA TYR A 673 -17.56 -0.43 7.15
C TYR A 673 -18.28 0.24 8.33
N PRO A 674 -19.52 -0.15 8.64
CA PRO A 674 -20.39 0.66 9.50
C PRO A 674 -20.00 0.64 10.99
N TRP A 675 -19.16 -0.33 11.40
CA TRP A 675 -18.83 -0.58 12.81
C TRP A 675 -17.49 0.00 13.28
N ALA A 676 -16.75 0.68 12.40
CA ALA A 676 -15.54 1.41 12.77
C ALA A 676 -15.55 2.83 12.22
N ASP A 677 -14.63 3.65 12.69
CA ASP A 677 -14.47 5.03 12.24
C ASP A 677 -13.58 5.13 11.01
N ASP A 678 -13.94 5.99 10.05
CA ASP A 678 -13.20 6.24 8.80
C ASP A 678 -12.63 4.95 8.17
N ALA A 679 -13.49 3.96 7.91
CA ALA A 679 -13.03 2.64 7.46
C ALA A 679 -13.79 2.21 6.20
N TYR A 680 -13.05 2.08 5.10
CA TYR A 680 -13.53 1.56 3.83
C TYR A 680 -12.70 0.35 3.43
N PHE A 681 -13.39 -0.68 2.94
CA PHE A 681 -12.77 -1.89 2.42
C PHE A 681 -13.23 -2.14 1.00
N MET A 682 -12.31 -2.58 0.16
CA MET A 682 -12.57 -3.13 -1.16
C MET A 682 -12.00 -4.54 -1.20
N PHE A 683 -12.70 -5.43 -1.88
CA PHE A 683 -12.30 -6.82 -2.05
C PHE A 683 -12.17 -7.14 -3.54
N PRO A 684 -11.22 -6.52 -4.24
CA PRO A 684 -11.16 -6.65 -5.68
C PRO A 684 -10.78 -8.07 -6.07
N SER A 685 -11.47 -8.61 -7.08
CA SER A 685 -11.05 -9.87 -7.69
C SER A 685 -9.89 -9.57 -8.63
N LEU A 686 -8.69 -10.01 -8.24
CA LEU A 686 -7.47 -9.86 -9.02
C LEU A 686 -7.52 -10.87 -10.17
N TYR A 687 -7.46 -10.39 -11.41
CA TYR A 687 -7.52 -11.23 -12.58
C TYR A 687 -6.16 -11.32 -13.25
N ARG A 688 -5.55 -12.50 -13.18
CA ARG A 688 -4.32 -12.82 -13.90
C ARG A 688 -4.64 -13.49 -15.22
N HIS A 689 -4.36 -12.79 -16.31
CA HIS A 689 -4.56 -13.31 -17.67
C HIS A 689 -3.49 -14.33 -18.04
N PHE A 690 -3.91 -15.38 -18.72
CA PHE A 690 -2.98 -16.27 -19.40
C PHE A 690 -2.51 -15.63 -20.72
N PRO A 691 -1.22 -15.78 -21.07
CA PRO A 691 -0.76 -15.40 -22.39
C PRO A 691 -1.40 -16.29 -23.45
N GLU A 692 -1.38 -15.83 -24.70
CA GLU A 692 -1.85 -16.58 -25.87
C GLU A 692 -1.31 -18.03 -25.91
N PRO A 693 -1.97 -18.95 -26.65
CA PRO A 693 -1.59 -20.35 -26.72
C PRO A 693 -0.07 -20.56 -26.89
N PRO A 694 0.53 -21.56 -26.19
CA PRO A 694 -0.14 -22.74 -25.63
C PRO A 694 -0.58 -22.63 -24.17
N VAL A 695 -0.34 -21.52 -23.47
CA VAL A 695 -0.66 -21.37 -22.03
C VAL A 695 -2.15 -21.04 -21.83
N GLY A 696 -2.62 -19.94 -22.40
CA GLY A 696 -4.05 -19.62 -22.49
C GLY A 696 -4.65 -20.39 -23.65
N LYS A 697 -5.61 -21.28 -23.35
CA LYS A 697 -6.29 -22.07 -24.40
C LYS A 697 -7.45 -21.30 -25.02
N PHE A 698 -7.93 -20.27 -24.34
CA PHE A 698 -9.10 -19.50 -24.71
C PHE A 698 -8.81 -17.99 -24.68
N GLY A 699 -9.67 -17.19 -25.32
CA GLY A 699 -9.57 -15.74 -25.28
C GLY A 699 -10.11 -15.16 -23.98
N ASN A 700 -9.46 -14.11 -23.45
CA ASN A 700 -9.78 -13.53 -22.13
C ASN A 700 -9.84 -14.61 -21.05
N ASP A 701 -8.76 -15.38 -20.92
CA ASP A 701 -8.64 -16.55 -20.05
C ASP A 701 -7.67 -16.32 -18.89
N GLY A 702 -7.90 -17.00 -17.76
CA GLY A 702 -7.01 -16.96 -16.61
C GLY A 702 -7.70 -17.17 -15.26
N TYR A 703 -6.92 -16.94 -14.20
CA TYR A 703 -7.31 -17.17 -12.80
C TYR A 703 -7.74 -15.89 -12.10
N LEU A 704 -8.72 -16.01 -11.19
CA LEU A 704 -9.18 -14.90 -10.36
C LEU A 704 -9.23 -15.28 -8.89
N ASP A 705 -8.50 -14.58 -8.03
CA ASP A 705 -8.65 -14.66 -6.58
C ASP A 705 -9.04 -13.29 -5.99
N ILE A 706 -9.33 -13.24 -4.70
CA ILE A 706 -9.85 -12.02 -4.07
C ILE A 706 -8.77 -11.40 -3.20
N HIS A 707 -8.49 -10.12 -3.42
CA HIS A 707 -7.53 -9.33 -2.67
C HIS A 707 -8.21 -8.39 -1.67
N LEU A 708 -7.42 -7.75 -0.79
CA LEU A 708 -7.89 -6.73 0.14
C LEU A 708 -7.26 -5.38 -0.20
N ALA A 709 -8.10 -4.36 -0.35
CA ALA A 709 -7.71 -2.96 -0.37
C ALA A 709 -8.41 -2.19 0.75
N VAL A 710 -7.73 -1.20 1.32
CA VAL A 710 -8.18 -0.44 2.48
C VAL A 710 -8.03 1.06 2.23
N SER A 711 -8.96 1.84 2.79
CA SER A 711 -8.95 3.30 2.68
C SER A 711 -9.63 3.97 3.88
N ARG A 712 -9.15 5.15 4.27
CA ARG A 712 -9.76 5.97 5.33
C ARG A 712 -10.80 6.97 4.79
N ASP A 713 -10.66 7.38 3.53
CA ASP A 713 -11.48 8.41 2.90
C ASP A 713 -12.37 7.85 1.77
N GLY A 714 -12.14 6.60 1.34
CA GLY A 714 -12.80 5.98 0.20
C GLY A 714 -12.27 6.44 -1.16
N VAL A 715 -11.19 7.23 -1.19
CA VAL A 715 -10.57 7.80 -2.39
C VAL A 715 -9.13 7.33 -2.54
N THR A 716 -8.35 7.41 -1.47
CA THR A 716 -6.96 6.97 -1.43
C THR A 716 -6.93 5.52 -0.95
N TRP A 717 -6.63 4.61 -1.87
CA TRP A 717 -6.63 3.17 -1.60
C TRP A 717 -5.22 2.62 -1.53
N THR A 718 -4.99 1.73 -0.57
CA THR A 718 -3.78 0.91 -0.50
C THR A 718 -4.16 -0.55 -0.51
N ARG A 719 -3.28 -1.40 -1.07
CA ARG A 719 -3.35 -2.85 -0.92
C ARG A 719 -2.21 -3.26 0.01
N PRO A 720 -2.49 -3.52 1.31
CA PRO A 720 -1.45 -3.82 2.30
C PRO A 720 -0.68 -5.11 2.02
N SER A 721 -1.24 -6.00 1.21
CA SER A 721 -0.60 -7.23 0.74
C SER A 721 -0.91 -7.49 -0.73
N ARG A 722 -0.03 -8.24 -1.39
CA ARG A 722 -0.29 -8.88 -2.71
C ARG A 722 -0.60 -10.37 -2.56
N ARG A 723 -0.72 -10.89 -1.33
CA ARG A 723 -1.26 -12.22 -1.09
C ARG A 723 -2.78 -12.17 -1.18
N PRO A 724 -3.43 -13.23 -1.67
CA PRO A 724 -4.88 -13.29 -1.72
C PRO A 724 -5.47 -13.20 -0.32
N TYR A 725 -6.52 -12.40 -0.20
CA TYR A 725 -7.37 -12.33 0.98
C TYR A 725 -8.31 -13.53 1.03
N VAL A 726 -8.93 -13.92 -0.09
CA VAL A 726 -9.57 -15.23 -0.24
C VAL A 726 -8.85 -15.97 -1.37
N PRO A 727 -8.03 -17.00 -1.06
CA PRO A 727 -7.33 -17.77 -2.07
C PRO A 727 -8.29 -18.68 -2.84
N LEU A 728 -7.86 -19.14 -4.02
CA LEU A 728 -8.56 -20.19 -4.77
C LEU A 728 -8.64 -21.51 -3.99
N GLY A 729 -9.62 -22.33 -4.34
CA GLY A 729 -9.80 -23.67 -3.80
C GLY A 729 -8.75 -24.66 -4.31
N LEU A 730 -8.79 -25.88 -3.77
CA LEU A 730 -8.07 -27.01 -4.37
C LEU A 730 -8.64 -27.33 -5.76
N GLU A 731 -7.91 -28.08 -6.59
CA GLU A 731 -8.24 -28.36 -7.99
C GLU A 731 -9.68 -28.87 -8.22
N ASP A 732 -10.24 -29.66 -7.30
CA ASP A 732 -11.61 -30.18 -7.39
C ASP A 732 -12.68 -29.31 -6.71
N ALA A 733 -12.28 -28.25 -6.00
CA ALA A 733 -13.17 -27.35 -5.29
C ALA A 733 -13.99 -26.52 -6.29
N LEU A 734 -15.19 -26.08 -5.88
CA LEU A 734 -16.08 -25.31 -6.76
C LEU A 734 -15.54 -23.92 -7.10
N ASP A 735 -14.51 -23.45 -6.40
CA ASP A 735 -13.82 -22.16 -6.55
C ASP A 735 -12.32 -22.35 -6.88
N ALA A 736 -11.98 -23.42 -7.62
CA ALA A 736 -10.60 -23.78 -7.94
C ALA A 736 -9.89 -22.78 -8.86
N SER A 737 -10.65 -22.03 -9.68
CA SER A 737 -10.08 -21.20 -10.76
C SER A 737 -10.55 -19.75 -10.76
N GLN A 738 -11.77 -19.46 -10.28
CA GLN A 738 -12.25 -18.07 -10.17
C GLN A 738 -13.00 -17.86 -8.85
N ALA A 739 -12.72 -16.73 -8.22
CA ALA A 739 -13.41 -16.23 -7.04
C ALA A 739 -13.79 -14.76 -7.25
N TYR A 740 -15.08 -14.44 -7.17
CA TYR A 740 -15.62 -13.08 -7.33
C TYR A 740 -16.27 -12.60 -6.05
N MET A 741 -15.68 -11.62 -5.36
CA MET A 741 -16.30 -11.13 -4.12
C MET A 741 -17.65 -10.46 -4.39
N GLY A 742 -18.66 -10.83 -3.61
CA GLY A 742 -19.97 -10.19 -3.58
C GLY A 742 -19.94 -8.87 -2.79
N VAL A 743 -21.01 -8.09 -2.93
CA VAL A 743 -21.15 -6.79 -2.25
C VAL A 743 -21.83 -6.97 -0.89
N GLY A 744 -21.28 -6.32 0.12
CA GLY A 744 -21.84 -6.30 1.47
C GLY A 744 -21.24 -7.35 2.40
N ILE A 745 -21.53 -7.17 3.69
CA ILE A 745 -21.01 -8.01 4.76
C ILE A 745 -22.10 -8.21 5.81
N VAL A 746 -22.21 -9.43 6.32
CA VAL A 746 -23.20 -9.80 7.33
C VAL A 746 -22.50 -9.94 8.67
N ARG A 747 -22.92 -9.18 9.68
CA ARG A 747 -22.50 -9.40 11.07
C ARG A 747 -23.55 -10.24 11.79
N SER A 748 -23.16 -11.43 12.24
CA SER A 748 -24.03 -12.37 12.94
C SER A 748 -23.28 -12.90 14.16
N GLY A 749 -23.71 -12.48 15.35
CA GLY A 749 -23.03 -12.78 16.61
C GLY A 749 -21.59 -12.27 16.65
N ASP A 750 -20.65 -13.20 16.85
CA ASP A 750 -19.21 -12.98 16.97
C ASP A 750 -18.45 -13.19 15.64
N ALA A 751 -19.16 -13.25 14.51
CA ALA A 751 -18.60 -13.44 13.19
C ALA A 751 -19.08 -12.40 12.17
N LEU A 752 -18.25 -12.17 11.16
CA LEU A 752 -18.60 -11.50 9.91
C LEU A 752 -18.62 -12.53 8.78
N TYR A 753 -19.68 -12.51 7.97
CA TYR A 753 -19.84 -13.35 6.79
C TYR A 753 -19.76 -12.52 5.52
N GLN A 754 -18.93 -12.97 4.60
CA GLN A 754 -18.84 -12.44 3.23
C GLN A 754 -19.10 -13.59 2.26
N TYR A 755 -19.58 -13.24 1.07
CA TYR A 755 -20.01 -14.20 0.06
C TYR A 755 -19.34 -13.90 -1.26
N TYR A 756 -19.00 -14.95 -2.01
CA TYR A 756 -18.32 -14.82 -3.29
C TYR A 756 -18.78 -15.88 -4.27
N GLY A 757 -18.78 -15.56 -5.56
CA GLY A 757 -18.97 -16.53 -6.63
C GLY A 757 -17.71 -17.39 -6.79
N GLY A 758 -17.86 -18.70 -6.86
CA GLY A 758 -16.77 -19.65 -7.08
C GLY A 758 -16.99 -20.48 -8.34
N TYR A 759 -15.92 -20.61 -9.14
CA TYR A 759 -15.92 -21.37 -10.40
C TYR A 759 -14.73 -22.34 -10.51
N LYS A 760 -14.99 -23.51 -11.12
CA LYS A 760 -14.00 -24.56 -11.40
C LYS A 760 -13.16 -24.28 -12.64
N SER A 761 -13.78 -23.73 -13.68
CA SER A 761 -13.13 -23.41 -14.94
C SER A 761 -12.44 -22.05 -14.87
N THR A 762 -11.45 -21.80 -15.71
CA THR A 762 -10.84 -20.46 -15.86
C THR A 762 -11.78 -19.51 -16.60
N HIS A 763 -11.51 -18.20 -16.57
CA HIS A 763 -12.44 -17.17 -17.08
C HIS A 763 -12.87 -17.43 -18.53
N GLY A 764 -11.92 -17.74 -19.41
CA GLY A 764 -12.16 -17.84 -20.86
C GLY A 764 -12.61 -19.23 -21.31
N GLU A 765 -12.63 -20.22 -20.42
CA GLU A 765 -12.86 -21.61 -20.79
C GLU A 765 -14.26 -21.85 -21.37
N THR A 766 -14.29 -22.31 -22.63
CA THR A 766 -15.52 -22.58 -23.39
C THR A 766 -15.83 -24.08 -23.45
N GLY A 767 -17.12 -24.44 -23.49
CA GLY A 767 -17.57 -25.84 -23.59
C GLY A 767 -17.57 -26.63 -22.28
N VAL A 768 -16.96 -26.11 -21.21
CA VAL A 768 -16.97 -26.69 -19.85
C VAL A 768 -17.72 -25.82 -18.84
N GLN A 769 -18.13 -24.58 -19.20
CA GLN A 769 -18.71 -23.54 -18.30
C GLN A 769 -19.26 -24.15 -17.01
N GLY A 770 -18.39 -24.18 -16.00
CA GLY A 770 -18.70 -24.87 -14.76
C GLY A 770 -19.79 -24.09 -14.07
N ILE A 771 -20.90 -24.76 -13.76
CA ILE A 771 -22.00 -24.14 -13.04
C ILE A 771 -21.41 -23.56 -11.74
N GLY A 772 -21.47 -22.23 -11.59
CA GLY A 772 -20.88 -21.55 -10.47
C GLY A 772 -21.61 -21.86 -9.16
N SER A 773 -21.06 -21.34 -8.07
CA SER A 773 -21.60 -21.50 -6.73
C SER A 773 -21.43 -20.22 -5.93
N ILE A 774 -22.29 -19.98 -4.95
CA ILE A 774 -22.08 -18.89 -4.00
C ILE A 774 -21.46 -19.51 -2.75
N GLN A 775 -20.21 -19.15 -2.50
CA GLN A 775 -19.39 -19.58 -1.39
C GLN A 775 -19.46 -18.56 -0.24
N ARG A 776 -19.08 -19.00 0.96
CA ARG A 776 -19.03 -18.16 2.17
C ARG A 776 -17.63 -18.18 2.78
N VAL A 777 -17.20 -17.05 3.32
CA VAL A 777 -16.07 -16.96 4.24
C VAL A 777 -16.50 -16.36 5.58
N GLU A 778 -15.82 -16.76 6.65
CA GLU A 778 -16.03 -16.29 8.02
C GLU A 778 -14.81 -15.47 8.49
N GLN A 779 -15.07 -14.24 8.90
CA GLN A 779 -14.08 -13.27 9.35
C GLN A 779 -14.36 -12.88 10.80
N ARG A 780 -13.30 -12.68 11.59
CA ARG A 780 -13.41 -12.07 12.92
C ARG A 780 -13.94 -10.63 12.81
N PRO A 781 -14.93 -10.20 13.61
CA PRO A 781 -15.35 -8.80 13.68
C PRO A 781 -14.16 -7.87 13.91
N ASP A 782 -14.11 -6.79 13.14
CA ASP A 782 -13.03 -5.79 13.13
C ASP A 782 -11.64 -6.36 12.82
N GLY A 783 -11.58 -7.60 12.36
CA GLY A 783 -10.35 -8.37 12.28
C GLY A 783 -9.79 -8.53 10.88
N PHE A 784 -10.01 -7.59 9.95
CA PHE A 784 -9.43 -7.64 8.59
C PHE A 784 -7.90 -7.54 8.60
N MET A 785 -7.36 -6.83 9.58
CA MET A 785 -5.93 -6.61 9.80
C MET A 785 -5.64 -6.61 11.31
N TYR A 786 -4.39 -6.79 11.70
CA TYR A 786 -3.94 -6.72 13.09
C TYR A 786 -2.48 -6.28 13.22
N VAL A 787 -2.15 -5.74 14.39
CA VAL A 787 -0.77 -5.64 14.88
C VAL A 787 -0.37 -6.97 15.53
N GLU A 788 0.78 -7.50 15.15
CA GLU A 788 1.35 -8.73 15.70
C GLU A 788 2.65 -8.44 16.42
N ALA A 789 2.78 -8.96 17.64
CA ALA A 789 4.06 -9.10 18.32
C ALA A 789 4.48 -10.58 18.36
N PRO A 790 5.74 -10.91 18.00
CA PRO A 790 6.22 -12.27 18.00
C PRO A 790 6.48 -12.77 19.43
N GLN A 791 6.99 -14.00 19.55
CA GLN A 791 7.26 -14.66 20.84
C GLN A 791 8.28 -13.90 21.69
N GLU A 792 9.17 -13.12 21.09
CA GLU A 792 10.19 -12.32 21.77
C GLU A 792 9.59 -11.06 22.41
N GLY A 793 8.38 -10.68 22.00
CA GLY A 793 7.68 -9.48 22.45
C GLY A 793 7.99 -8.25 21.61
N GLY A 794 7.04 -7.32 21.59
CA GLY A 794 7.09 -6.08 20.84
C GLY A 794 6.32 -4.98 21.55
N THR A 795 6.65 -3.73 21.23
CA THR A 795 6.01 -2.57 21.82
C THR A 795 5.62 -1.58 20.74
N PHE A 796 4.53 -0.86 20.95
CA PHE A 796 4.27 0.34 20.15
C PHE A 796 3.49 1.37 20.95
N THR A 797 3.61 2.62 20.53
CA THR A 797 2.92 3.77 21.13
C THR A 797 2.08 4.45 20.06
N THR A 798 0.84 4.80 20.38
CA THR A 798 -0.01 5.59 19.49
C THR A 798 0.50 7.04 19.41
N PRO A 799 0.09 7.81 18.39
CA PRO A 799 0.08 9.28 18.50
C PRO A 799 -0.73 9.73 19.72
N ALA A 800 -0.66 11.01 20.07
CA ALA A 800 -1.59 11.58 21.03
C ALA A 800 -3.03 11.41 20.52
N LEU A 801 -3.94 11.02 21.40
CA LEU A 801 -5.34 10.74 21.13
C LEU A 801 -6.21 11.57 22.08
N VAL A 802 -7.30 12.13 21.58
CA VAL A 802 -8.46 12.48 22.41
C VAL A 802 -9.54 11.43 22.20
N PHE A 803 -10.31 11.16 23.24
CA PHE A 803 -11.36 10.14 23.20
C PHE A 803 -12.56 10.55 24.05
N SER A 804 -13.69 9.89 23.81
CA SER A 804 -14.87 9.90 24.66
C SER A 804 -15.12 8.49 25.20
N GLY A 805 -15.68 8.39 26.41
CA GLY A 805 -15.92 7.11 27.08
C GLY A 805 -15.17 6.97 28.39
N ARG A 806 -15.38 5.82 29.04
CA ARG A 806 -14.94 5.56 30.42
C ARG A 806 -14.04 4.35 30.53
N ARG A 807 -13.95 3.49 29.50
CA ARG A 807 -13.21 2.22 29.55
C ARG A 807 -12.51 1.94 28.23
N LEU A 808 -11.27 1.48 28.28
CA LEU A 808 -10.55 0.98 27.11
C LEU A 808 -10.92 -0.49 26.86
N LEU A 809 -11.38 -0.80 25.64
CA LEU A 809 -11.69 -2.15 25.18
C LEU A 809 -10.78 -2.51 24.00
N LEU A 810 -10.24 -3.73 24.01
CA LEU A 810 -9.33 -4.23 22.99
C LEU A 810 -9.90 -5.48 22.30
N ASN A 811 -9.83 -5.53 20.99
CA ASN A 811 -10.04 -6.76 20.23
C ASN A 811 -8.67 -7.43 20.03
N LEU A 812 -8.45 -8.56 20.70
CA LEU A 812 -7.14 -9.21 20.74
C LEU A 812 -7.23 -10.74 20.75
N ASP A 813 -6.14 -11.38 20.34
CA ASP A 813 -5.95 -12.83 20.41
C ASP A 813 -4.51 -13.15 20.82
N GLY A 814 -4.34 -13.62 22.07
CA GLY A 814 -3.09 -14.19 22.57
C GLY A 814 -3.08 -15.71 22.61
N SER A 815 -4.19 -16.39 22.28
CA SER A 815 -4.36 -17.83 22.54
C SER A 815 -3.88 -18.20 23.98
N ALA A 816 -3.20 -19.33 24.16
CA ALA A 816 -2.67 -19.76 25.45
C ALA A 816 -1.31 -19.13 25.82
N GLY A 817 -0.49 -18.74 24.83
CA GLY A 817 0.90 -18.33 25.03
C GLY A 817 1.13 -16.82 25.03
N GLY A 818 0.15 -16.06 24.57
CA GLY A 818 0.26 -14.62 24.36
C GLY A 818 -0.08 -13.81 25.59
N THR A 819 0.74 -12.79 25.85
CA THR A 819 0.54 -11.85 26.94
C THR A 819 0.67 -10.43 26.44
N GLY A 820 -0.10 -9.50 27.00
CA GLY A 820 -0.02 -8.10 26.68
C GLY A 820 -0.33 -7.21 27.88
N LYS A 821 0.13 -5.97 27.81
CA LYS A 821 -0.16 -4.89 28.73
C LYS A 821 -0.28 -3.59 27.96
N VAL A 822 -0.97 -2.62 28.56
CA VAL A 822 -1.09 -1.28 27.99
C VAL A 822 -1.03 -0.24 29.10
N ALA A 823 -0.35 0.87 28.84
CA ALA A 823 -0.36 2.07 29.68
C ALA A 823 -1.04 3.24 28.99
N LEU A 824 -1.61 4.14 29.79
CA LEU A 824 -1.93 5.50 29.35
C LEU A 824 -0.74 6.41 29.64
N LEU A 825 -0.34 7.17 28.63
CA LEU A 825 0.64 8.24 28.77
C LEU A 825 -0.06 9.60 28.68
N ASP A 826 0.46 10.60 29.36
CA ASP A 826 0.04 11.99 29.16
C ASP A 826 0.55 12.55 27.82
N GLY A 827 0.20 13.80 27.50
CA GLY A 827 0.62 14.47 26.26
C GLY A 827 2.14 14.58 26.10
N ASP A 828 2.87 14.62 27.22
CA ASP A 828 4.34 14.69 27.27
C ASP A 828 5.01 13.30 27.20
N GLY A 829 4.22 12.23 27.17
CA GLY A 829 4.70 10.85 27.05
C GLY A 829 5.06 10.18 28.37
N ASN A 830 4.72 10.77 29.51
CA ASN A 830 4.94 10.16 30.82
C ASN A 830 3.80 9.21 31.18
N GLU A 831 4.11 8.09 31.83
CA GLU A 831 3.07 7.16 32.30
C GLU A 831 2.19 7.81 33.37
N ILE A 832 0.88 7.66 33.21
CA ILE A 832 -0.10 8.17 34.16
C ILE A 832 -0.20 7.22 35.35
N ALA A 833 0.00 7.75 36.56
CA ALA A 833 -0.16 6.98 37.80
C ALA A 833 -1.57 6.38 37.92
N GLY A 834 -1.65 5.07 38.21
CA GLY A 834 -2.91 4.31 38.20
C GLY A 834 -3.25 3.68 36.84
N HIS A 835 -2.53 4.04 35.78
CA HIS A 835 -2.69 3.52 34.41
C HIS A 835 -1.35 3.14 33.76
N THR A 836 -0.35 2.80 34.58
CA THR A 836 1.03 2.46 34.16
C THR A 836 1.13 1.02 33.61
N LEU A 837 2.22 0.68 32.91
CA LEU A 837 2.44 -0.69 32.41
C LEU A 837 2.58 -1.68 33.57
N ALA A 838 3.28 -1.27 34.64
CA ALA A 838 3.46 -2.09 35.82
C ALA A 838 2.12 -2.42 36.52
N GLU A 839 1.16 -1.49 36.45
CA GLU A 839 -0.15 -1.61 37.07
C GLU A 839 -1.19 -2.29 36.20
N CYS A 840 -0.96 -2.39 34.88
CA CYS A 840 -1.85 -3.08 33.96
C CYS A 840 -1.89 -4.58 34.27
N ASP A 841 -3.11 -5.10 34.46
CA ASP A 841 -3.37 -6.53 34.57
C ASP A 841 -3.01 -7.20 33.22
N VAL A 842 -2.52 -8.44 33.27
CA VAL A 842 -2.11 -9.16 32.07
C VAL A 842 -3.31 -9.42 31.16
N LEU A 843 -3.18 -9.01 29.90
CA LEU A 843 -4.06 -9.33 28.79
C LEU A 843 -3.55 -10.66 28.20
N GLY A 844 -4.39 -11.69 28.05
CA GLY A 844 -3.90 -13.00 27.60
C GLY A 844 -5.01 -13.94 27.14
N ALA A 845 -6.01 -13.40 26.43
CA ALA A 845 -7.18 -14.16 26.00
C ALA A 845 -7.47 -13.90 24.52
N ASN A 846 -8.31 -14.73 23.90
CA ASN A 846 -8.99 -14.39 22.66
C ASN A 846 -10.31 -13.69 22.99
N SER A 847 -10.44 -12.41 22.61
CA SER A 847 -11.60 -11.59 22.99
C SER A 847 -11.86 -10.48 21.97
N LEU A 848 -13.12 -10.32 21.57
CA LEU A 848 -13.56 -9.21 20.70
C LEU A 848 -13.62 -7.86 21.44
N ALA A 849 -13.68 -7.87 22.77
CA ALA A 849 -13.83 -6.65 23.58
C ALA A 849 -13.23 -6.84 24.99
N ARG A 850 -11.94 -7.15 25.07
CA ARG A 850 -11.22 -7.29 26.34
C ARG A 850 -11.17 -5.94 27.04
N LYS A 851 -11.84 -5.82 28.17
CA LYS A 851 -11.72 -4.65 29.04
C LYS A 851 -10.33 -4.60 29.67
N VAL A 852 -9.67 -3.45 29.53
CA VAL A 852 -8.38 -3.19 30.18
C VAL A 852 -8.61 -2.78 31.63
N VAL A 853 -7.75 -3.27 32.52
CA VAL A 853 -7.83 -3.07 33.96
C VAL A 853 -6.42 -2.83 34.50
N TRP A 854 -6.28 -1.86 35.39
CA TRP A 854 -5.06 -1.55 36.12
C TRP A 854 -5.33 -1.73 37.62
N LYS A 855 -4.73 -2.74 38.25
CA LYS A 855 -4.94 -3.09 39.68
C LYS A 855 -6.44 -3.14 40.07
N GLY A 856 -7.27 -3.75 39.24
CA GLY A 856 -8.72 -3.84 39.45
C GLY A 856 -9.56 -2.61 39.03
N VAL A 857 -8.93 -1.51 38.59
CA VAL A 857 -9.62 -0.29 38.13
C VAL A 857 -9.62 -0.23 36.60
N SER A 858 -10.77 0.02 35.99
CA SER A 858 -10.91 0.13 34.51
C SER A 858 -11.36 1.50 34.02
N ASP A 859 -11.53 2.47 34.94
CA ASP A 859 -12.04 3.79 34.60
C ASP A 859 -10.92 4.66 34.02
N VAL A 860 -11.15 5.24 32.85
CA VAL A 860 -10.27 6.22 32.20
C VAL A 860 -10.96 7.58 32.01
N SER A 861 -12.14 7.78 32.64
CA SER A 861 -12.99 8.95 32.38
C SER A 861 -12.35 10.30 32.78
N GLY A 862 -11.41 10.29 33.73
CA GLY A 862 -10.64 11.48 34.13
C GLY A 862 -9.71 12.03 33.03
N TRP A 863 -9.50 11.26 31.97
CA TRP A 863 -8.65 11.60 30.82
C TRP A 863 -9.43 11.80 29.52
N ALA A 864 -10.76 11.59 29.53
CA ALA A 864 -11.59 11.85 28.36
C ALA A 864 -11.48 13.34 27.93
N GLY A 865 -11.38 13.56 26.63
CA GLY A 865 -11.15 14.90 26.05
C GLY A 865 -9.76 15.51 26.28
N LYS A 866 -8.85 14.82 26.98
CA LYS A 866 -7.45 15.24 27.12
C LYS A 866 -6.55 14.42 26.19
N PRO A 867 -5.50 15.03 25.60
CA PRO A 867 -4.51 14.28 24.84
C PRO A 867 -3.83 13.22 25.71
N VAL A 868 -3.94 11.96 25.31
CA VAL A 868 -3.25 10.81 25.93
C VAL A 868 -2.67 9.90 24.86
N ARG A 869 -1.72 9.04 25.20
CA ARG A 869 -1.25 7.97 24.30
C ARG A 869 -1.52 6.62 24.91
N LEU A 870 -1.62 5.60 24.07
CA LEU A 870 -1.61 4.20 24.49
C LEU A 870 -0.24 3.61 24.17
N ARG A 871 0.44 3.10 25.20
CA ARG A 871 1.69 2.33 25.04
C ARG A 871 1.41 0.86 25.28
N PHE A 872 1.56 0.05 24.24
CA PHE A 872 1.35 -1.39 24.28
C PHE A 872 2.67 -2.13 24.45
N GLU A 873 2.66 -3.17 25.28
CA GLU A 873 3.70 -4.20 25.37
C GLU A 873 3.03 -5.54 25.14
N LEU A 874 3.36 -6.21 24.04
CA LEU A 874 2.69 -7.41 23.55
C LEU A 874 3.71 -8.53 23.35
N LYS A 875 3.28 -9.78 23.47
CA LYS A 875 4.11 -10.97 23.23
C LYS A 875 3.23 -12.09 22.71
N ALA A 876 3.60 -12.69 21.57
CA ALA A 876 2.83 -13.72 20.88
C ALA A 876 1.33 -13.39 20.78
N MET A 877 1.02 -12.14 20.41
CA MET A 877 -0.33 -11.60 20.49
C MET A 877 -0.68 -10.80 19.24
N LYS A 878 -1.92 -10.98 18.80
CA LYS A 878 -2.57 -10.19 17.76
C LYS A 878 -3.49 -9.16 18.39
N LEU A 879 -3.40 -7.92 17.96
CA LEU A 879 -4.28 -6.82 18.36
C LEU A 879 -4.97 -6.28 17.11
N PHE A 880 -6.28 -6.47 17.01
CA PHE A 880 -7.09 -6.16 15.82
C PHE A 880 -7.66 -4.73 15.86
N SER A 881 -8.09 -4.28 17.04
CA SER A 881 -8.67 -2.95 17.22
C SER A 881 -8.68 -2.50 18.68
N PHE A 882 -8.91 -1.21 18.90
CA PHE A 882 -9.19 -0.65 20.22
C PHE A 882 -10.37 0.31 20.15
N ARG A 883 -11.04 0.56 21.28
CA ARG A 883 -12.06 1.61 21.43
C ARG A 883 -12.20 2.07 22.87
N PHE A 884 -12.63 3.31 23.04
CA PHE A 884 -13.06 3.83 24.33
C PHE A 884 -14.59 3.71 24.42
N ALA A 885 -15.10 2.93 25.36
CA ALA A 885 -16.53 2.69 25.51
C ALA A 885 -17.07 3.38 26.77
N ALA A 886 -18.35 3.73 26.75
CA ALA A 886 -19.08 4.33 27.88
C ALA A 886 -19.09 3.45 29.15
#